data_AF-A0AAD7MUF5-F1
#
_entry.id   AF-A0AAD7MUF5-F1
#
_cell.length_a   1.000
_cell.length_b   1.000
_cell.length_c   1.000
_cell.angle_alpha   90.00
_cell.angle_beta   90.00
_cell.angle_gamma   90.00
#
_symmetry.space_group_name_H-M   'P 1'
#
loop_
_entity.id
_entity.type
_entity.pdbx_description
1 polymer ?
#
loop_
_entity_poly.entity_id
_entity_poly.type
_entity_poly.pdbx_seq_one_letter_code
_entity_poly.pdbx_strand_id
1 'polypeptide(L)'
;MRSAFGVTTLLGAGMALASTPISSLIAQAGNNLLTVPNRFIVEFQSPADLPQTRRSTGTANLYASLRQREISFDIHHEYNSPGLFVGVSLTLNDVASLRSTAGVVAIRPVKLFDRPAPFDFKNVSEGDSGLPDSEGVHIITGVDRLHAQGITGHGVKIGMQVYLGAGFGPGFKVAGGYDLVGDAYTGPNTTPVPDADPLDQYTGIIGCNPNNPFNVSGVAYDAEIYAFRIFGCLGGSAEDVIVAGMLKAADADMDILTLSLGGLGGWTEGTAAVVASRIAASGKIVTIAAGNAGDSGAWYSSNPGNAINAISVASSDSPIIPLQSLTLQGPTHAPIVYFSSVPLPVNGSLPLYATSKNTTVTDDACSPLPASTPNLSTFVVLVRRATCAVTVQLKHLAAFNASPCRNGTGFTAAISVGNFTAALIQASDGVFLAQQLAAGTAVNVTFPQEGALVQFPDPKGGLVSAFTSYGPTDDLFFKPAITAPGGHILSTWPVPLGGWALLSGTSMATPFMAGSAALLLSVKGKSAEVAATARSVFQSTAKPLASDHTDGALVQTTIQQGAGLVQVYDVLFATTIISPAELLLNDTAHFVGTQKFAVTNTGKSPKTYVLKHSPVGTAVTGSILPASGPVPRSADYASVSFDEETFTLNPGQTHEVVATFTPPKVDATTFPVYSGFIHVVSDGEDVHTSYMGLAASIRDKAVLDTSTEALGVQLPVLEDPSGATEAANYTFVNGDEPFLLWRLAFGTAVFRADLVTADTTVPGTVSGRGVVPSFTFPKGQNGGAFSAVDVLGPIFEHDYTPRNDGTNSDDLNFASGLNMTNTFANGTVIPNGSYKVFIRALRVTGDPDNEADYDTWLSPTMGVFAT
;
A
#
# COMPACT_ATOMS: atom_id res chain seq x y z
N MET A 1 -44.72 14.62 18.09
CA MET A 1 -45.06 13.39 18.84
C MET A 1 -44.00 12.36 18.49
N ARG A 2 -43.43 11.74 19.54
CA ARG A 2 -42.32 10.78 19.48
C ARG A 2 -42.72 9.53 18.70
N SER A 3 -41.85 9.05 17.80
CA SER A 3 -41.86 7.66 17.34
C SER A 3 -40.41 7.20 17.12
N ALA A 4 -40.10 6.10 17.79
CA ALA A 4 -38.78 5.52 17.97
C ALA A 4 -38.11 5.10 16.65
N PHE A 5 -36.85 5.47 16.48
CA PHE A 5 -35.94 4.78 15.57
C PHE A 5 -35.24 3.68 16.36
N GLY A 6 -35.47 2.44 15.94
CA GLY A 6 -34.85 1.25 16.48
C GLY A 6 -33.35 1.25 16.20
N VAL A 7 -32.60 0.91 17.24
CA VAL A 7 -31.20 0.49 17.18
C VAL A 7 -31.14 -0.71 16.24
N THR A 8 -30.52 -0.54 15.07
CA THR A 8 -30.14 -1.67 14.22
C THR A 8 -28.90 -2.28 14.86
N THR A 9 -29.11 -3.28 15.69
CA THR A 9 -28.07 -4.17 16.20
C THR A 9 -27.29 -4.72 15.00
N LEU A 10 -25.97 -4.46 14.94
CA LEU A 10 -25.07 -5.20 14.08
C LEU A 10 -25.17 -6.68 14.46
N LEU A 11 -25.99 -7.42 13.73
CA LEU A 11 -25.88 -8.87 13.67
C LEU A 11 -24.57 -9.14 12.93
N GLY A 12 -23.52 -9.42 13.70
CA GLY A 12 -22.33 -10.10 13.18
C GLY A 12 -22.81 -11.33 12.42
N ALA A 13 -22.59 -11.34 11.11
CA ALA A 13 -22.76 -12.53 10.32
C ALA A 13 -21.70 -13.53 10.80
N GLY A 14 -22.08 -14.37 11.77
CA GLY A 14 -21.35 -15.59 12.07
C GLY A 14 -21.47 -16.49 10.85
N MET A 15 -20.60 -16.30 9.87
CA MET A 15 -20.26 -17.37 8.94
C MET A 15 -19.66 -18.48 9.80
N ALA A 16 -20.36 -19.60 9.94
CA ALA A 16 -19.71 -20.84 10.29
C ALA A 16 -18.72 -21.14 9.17
N LEU A 17 -17.46 -20.70 9.33
CA LEU A 17 -16.38 -21.07 8.45
C LEU A 17 -16.30 -22.60 8.48
N ALA A 18 -16.65 -23.24 7.36
CA ALA A 18 -16.36 -24.65 7.19
C ALA A 18 -14.84 -24.81 7.38
N SER A 19 -14.42 -25.79 8.19
CA SER A 19 -13.00 -26.06 8.41
C SER A 19 -12.33 -26.30 7.06
N THR A 20 -11.45 -25.40 6.63
CA THR A 20 -10.65 -25.58 5.43
C THR A 20 -9.66 -26.72 5.67
N PRO A 21 -9.62 -27.77 4.82
CA PRO A 21 -8.66 -28.85 4.97
C PRO A 21 -7.23 -28.30 4.93
N ILE A 22 -6.34 -28.77 5.80
CA ILE A 22 -4.96 -28.26 5.87
C ILE A 22 -4.22 -28.47 4.54
N SER A 23 -4.48 -29.57 3.82
CA SER A 23 -3.97 -29.80 2.47
C SER A 23 -4.32 -28.70 1.47
N SER A 24 -5.51 -28.10 1.59
CA SER A 24 -5.91 -26.96 0.75
C SER A 24 -5.18 -25.67 1.14
N LEU A 25 -4.84 -25.51 2.42
CA LEU A 25 -4.07 -24.39 2.93
C LEU A 25 -2.60 -24.49 2.56
N ILE A 26 -2.01 -25.69 2.61
CA ILE A 26 -0.65 -25.95 2.12
C ILE A 26 -0.55 -25.60 0.63
N ALA A 27 -1.55 -25.98 -0.17
CA ALA A 27 -1.59 -25.64 -1.60
C ALA A 27 -1.70 -24.13 -1.86
N GLN A 28 -2.38 -23.38 -0.98
CA GLN A 28 -2.53 -21.93 -1.10
C GLN A 28 -1.32 -21.15 -0.56
N ALA A 29 -0.81 -21.54 0.62
CA ALA A 29 0.30 -20.90 1.28
C ALA A 29 1.64 -21.16 0.58
N GLY A 30 1.80 -22.31 -0.09
CA GLY A 30 3.01 -22.65 -0.83
C GLY A 30 4.31 -22.41 -0.06
N ASN A 31 5.41 -22.18 -0.79
CA ASN A 31 6.63 -21.59 -0.23
C ASN A 31 6.58 -20.06 -0.40
N ASN A 32 5.65 -19.38 0.27
CA ASN A 32 5.41 -17.94 0.10
C ASN A 32 6.19 -17.07 1.10
N LEU A 33 7.50 -17.23 1.15
CA LEU A 33 8.36 -16.24 1.81
C LEU A 33 8.53 -15.05 0.85
N LEU A 34 8.13 -13.84 1.26
CA LEU A 34 8.28 -12.58 0.49
C LEU A 34 9.75 -12.14 0.29
N THR A 35 10.70 -13.05 0.53
CA THR A 35 12.14 -12.84 0.49
C THR A 35 12.78 -13.70 -0.59
N VAL A 36 13.79 -13.17 -1.25
CA VAL A 36 14.63 -13.91 -2.19
C VAL A 36 15.51 -14.89 -1.40
N PRO A 37 15.43 -16.21 -1.66
CA PRO A 37 16.20 -17.19 -0.90
C PRO A 37 17.70 -16.89 -0.91
N ASN A 38 18.32 -16.96 0.27
CA ASN A 38 19.77 -16.83 0.48
C ASN A 38 20.40 -15.52 -0.04
N ARG A 39 19.61 -14.48 -0.34
CA ARG A 39 20.10 -13.17 -0.82
C ARG A 39 19.88 -12.09 0.25
N PHE A 40 20.95 -11.37 0.58
CA PHE A 40 20.95 -10.42 1.69
C PHE A 40 21.58 -9.09 1.29
N ILE A 41 21.06 -8.00 1.84
CA ILE A 41 21.71 -6.69 1.85
C ILE A 41 22.41 -6.53 3.20
N VAL A 42 23.72 -6.35 3.15
CA VAL A 42 24.58 -6.10 4.32
C VAL A 42 24.98 -4.64 4.31
N GLU A 43 24.64 -3.93 5.39
CA GLU A 43 24.99 -2.53 5.61
C GLU A 43 26.25 -2.43 6.47
N PHE A 44 27.13 -1.50 6.13
CA PHE A 44 28.38 -1.24 6.85
C PHE A 44 28.43 0.17 7.44
N GLN A 45 29.26 0.32 8.47
CA GLN A 45 29.46 1.59 9.15
C GLN A 45 30.20 2.62 8.28
N SER A 46 31.18 2.19 7.48
CA SER A 46 31.99 3.10 6.67
C SER A 46 32.38 2.52 5.31
N PRO A 47 32.71 3.36 4.31
CA PRO A 47 33.26 2.90 3.04
C PRO A 47 34.60 2.16 3.15
N ALA A 48 35.32 2.31 4.28
CA ALA A 48 36.55 1.55 4.52
C ALA A 48 36.26 0.05 4.77
N ASP A 49 35.04 -0.25 5.22
CA ASP A 49 34.56 -1.62 5.44
C ASP A 49 34.06 -2.25 4.12
N LEU A 50 33.84 -1.42 3.08
CA LEU A 50 33.61 -1.90 1.71
C LEU A 50 34.93 -2.35 1.04
N PRO A 51 34.98 -3.55 0.46
CA PRO A 51 36.15 -4.02 -0.25
C PRO A 51 36.44 -3.20 -1.52
N GLN A 52 37.55 -2.48 -1.59
CA GLN A 52 37.85 -1.61 -2.75
C GLN A 52 38.17 -2.34 -4.07
N THR A 53 38.34 -3.68 -4.08
CA THR A 53 38.41 -4.50 -5.31
C THR A 53 38.06 -5.97 -5.05
N ARG A 54 37.54 -6.69 -6.08
CA ARG A 54 37.41 -8.18 -6.08
C ARG A 54 38.72 -8.93 -5.74
N ARG A 55 39.88 -8.25 -5.80
CA ARG A 55 41.23 -8.79 -5.56
C ARG A 55 41.90 -8.30 -4.25
N SER A 56 41.21 -7.52 -3.42
CA SER A 56 41.78 -7.06 -2.15
C SER A 56 42.11 -8.24 -1.22
N THR A 57 43.39 -8.39 -0.86
CA THR A 57 43.92 -9.40 0.07
C THR A 57 44.16 -8.84 1.48
N GLY A 58 43.62 -7.66 1.80
CA GLY A 58 43.71 -7.08 3.14
C GLY A 58 42.86 -7.86 4.15
N THR A 59 43.46 -8.24 5.27
CA THR A 59 42.91 -9.13 6.33
C THR A 59 41.73 -8.55 7.15
N ALA A 60 41.05 -7.50 6.68
CA ALA A 60 40.05 -6.76 7.46
C ALA A 60 38.74 -6.44 6.73
N ASN A 61 38.48 -7.00 5.53
CA ASN A 61 37.24 -6.75 4.80
C ASN A 61 36.37 -8.02 4.62
N LEU A 62 35.06 -7.85 4.43
CA LEU A 62 34.08 -8.95 4.38
C LEU A 62 34.49 -10.08 3.41
N TYR A 63 34.93 -9.76 2.19
CA TYR A 63 35.28 -10.78 1.20
C TYR A 63 36.51 -11.60 1.61
N ALA A 64 37.49 -10.99 2.27
CA ALA A 64 38.63 -11.73 2.82
C ALA A 64 38.17 -12.67 3.94
N SER A 65 37.29 -12.20 4.84
CA SER A 65 36.71 -13.04 5.91
C SER A 65 35.93 -14.23 5.34
N LEU A 66 35.04 -14.01 4.36
CA LEU A 66 34.26 -15.07 3.72
C LEU A 66 35.16 -16.07 2.98
N ARG A 67 36.17 -15.59 2.23
CA ARG A 67 37.13 -16.47 1.54
C ARG A 67 38.02 -17.25 2.49
N GLN A 68 38.47 -16.63 3.59
CA GLN A 68 39.26 -17.30 4.63
C GLN A 68 38.48 -18.43 5.30
N ARG A 69 37.15 -18.28 5.38
CA ARG A 69 36.23 -19.30 5.91
C ARG A 69 35.72 -20.27 4.84
N GLU A 70 36.24 -20.17 3.61
CA GLU A 70 35.84 -21.00 2.46
C GLU A 70 34.33 -20.93 2.13
N ILE A 71 33.70 -19.79 2.42
CA ILE A 71 32.28 -19.56 2.16
C ILE A 71 32.11 -19.05 0.72
N SER A 72 31.29 -19.76 -0.06
CA SER A 72 30.90 -19.32 -1.41
C SER A 72 29.87 -18.21 -1.35
N PHE A 73 30.06 -17.18 -2.18
CA PHE A 73 29.12 -16.06 -2.29
C PHE A 73 29.14 -15.43 -3.68
N ASP A 74 28.01 -14.86 -4.08
CA ASP A 74 27.82 -14.11 -5.33
C ASP A 74 27.38 -12.68 -5.04
N ILE A 75 28.13 -11.70 -5.53
CA ILE A 75 27.82 -10.27 -5.33
C ILE A 75 26.87 -9.80 -6.43
N HIS A 76 25.76 -9.18 -6.02
CA HIS A 76 24.79 -8.57 -6.93
C HIS A 76 25.01 -7.06 -7.06
N HIS A 77 25.19 -6.36 -5.93
CA HIS A 77 25.42 -4.91 -5.89
C HIS A 77 26.42 -4.54 -4.80
N GLU A 78 27.24 -3.53 -5.07
CA GLU A 78 28.04 -2.81 -4.07
C GLU A 78 27.50 -1.38 -4.01
N TYR A 79 27.16 -0.90 -2.81
CA TYR A 79 26.61 0.42 -2.58
C TYR A 79 27.65 1.28 -1.89
N ASN A 80 28.04 2.39 -2.50
CA ASN A 80 29.03 3.30 -1.95
C ASN A 80 28.54 4.75 -2.07
N SER A 81 27.51 5.07 -1.28
CA SER A 81 26.96 6.42 -1.16
C SER A 81 27.11 6.90 0.29
N PRO A 82 28.29 7.41 0.68
CA PRO A 82 28.55 7.82 2.06
C PRO A 82 27.50 8.80 2.59
N GLY A 83 27.02 8.58 3.81
CA GLY A 83 25.95 9.37 4.43
C GLY A 83 24.53 8.92 4.05
N LEU A 84 24.36 8.13 2.98
CA LEU A 84 23.08 7.55 2.58
C LEU A 84 23.06 6.04 2.83
N PHE A 85 23.95 5.29 2.16
CA PHE A 85 24.03 3.85 2.29
C PHE A 85 25.39 3.32 1.80
N VAL A 86 26.00 2.49 2.64
CA VAL A 86 27.26 1.81 2.37
C VAL A 86 27.01 0.34 2.65
N GLY A 87 27.15 -0.52 1.64
CA GLY A 87 26.72 -1.91 1.78
C GLY A 87 27.01 -2.79 0.58
N VAL A 88 26.60 -4.04 0.68
CA VAL A 88 26.67 -5.03 -0.41
C VAL A 88 25.41 -5.87 -0.42
N SER A 89 24.88 -6.16 -1.61
CA SER A 89 23.92 -7.24 -1.82
C SER A 89 24.65 -8.47 -2.32
N LEU A 90 24.48 -9.61 -1.63
CA LEU A 90 25.07 -10.88 -2.04
C LEU A 90 24.16 -12.09 -1.75
N THR A 91 24.36 -13.14 -2.53
CA THR A 91 23.84 -14.48 -2.23
C THR A 91 24.91 -15.28 -1.50
N LEU A 92 24.55 -15.93 -0.40
CA LEU A 92 25.40 -16.89 0.30
C LEU A 92 24.55 -17.87 1.12
N ASN A 93 25.13 -19.04 1.43
CA ASN A 93 24.44 -20.05 2.23
C ASN A 93 24.67 -19.92 3.75
N ASP A 94 25.67 -19.17 4.21
CA ASP A 94 26.00 -19.06 5.66
C ASP A 94 25.88 -17.62 6.19
N VAL A 95 24.65 -17.20 6.49
CA VAL A 95 24.35 -15.85 7.01
C VAL A 95 25.04 -15.56 8.34
N ALA A 96 25.25 -16.58 9.18
CA ALA A 96 25.88 -16.39 10.49
C ALA A 96 27.32 -15.87 10.36
N SER A 97 28.00 -16.20 9.26
CA SER A 97 29.32 -15.66 8.96
C SER A 97 29.34 -14.14 8.76
N LEU A 98 28.25 -13.56 8.25
CA LEU A 98 28.13 -12.12 8.05
C LEU A 98 28.08 -11.39 9.40
N ARG A 99 27.32 -11.92 10.38
CA ARG A 99 27.14 -11.32 11.71
C ARG A 99 28.45 -11.17 12.49
N SER A 100 29.41 -12.04 12.23
CA SER A 100 30.72 -12.04 12.89
C SER A 100 31.79 -11.24 12.13
N THR A 101 31.40 -10.49 11.10
CA THR A 101 32.30 -9.61 10.36
C THR A 101 32.29 -8.21 10.99
N ALA A 102 33.48 -7.66 11.25
CA ALA A 102 33.62 -6.31 11.80
C ALA A 102 33.03 -5.24 10.86
N GLY A 103 32.40 -4.22 11.43
CA GLY A 103 31.84 -3.08 10.68
C GLY A 103 30.45 -3.32 10.09
N VAL A 104 29.88 -4.53 10.21
CA VAL A 104 28.49 -4.83 9.81
C VAL A 104 27.52 -4.15 10.78
N VAL A 105 26.61 -3.35 10.24
CA VAL A 105 25.57 -2.62 10.99
C VAL A 105 24.24 -3.37 10.94
N ALA A 106 23.90 -3.93 9.78
CA ALA A 106 22.66 -4.68 9.60
C ALA A 106 22.79 -5.71 8.47
N ILE A 107 22.04 -6.80 8.57
CA ILE A 107 21.91 -7.82 7.53
C ILE A 107 20.41 -8.01 7.33
N ARG A 108 19.91 -7.74 6.13
CA ARG A 108 18.48 -7.83 5.82
C ARG A 108 18.26 -8.76 4.62
N PRO A 109 17.29 -9.70 4.66
CA PRO A 109 16.96 -10.48 3.49
C PRO A 109 16.41 -9.56 2.38
N VAL A 110 16.75 -9.84 1.13
CA VAL A 110 16.22 -9.09 -0.02
C VAL A 110 14.75 -9.43 -0.20
N LYS A 111 13.87 -8.43 -0.16
CA LYS A 111 12.43 -8.61 -0.47
C LYS A 111 12.17 -8.55 -1.98
N LEU A 112 11.10 -9.22 -2.42
CA LEU A 112 10.60 -9.10 -3.79
C LEU A 112 9.44 -8.11 -3.83
N PHE A 113 9.46 -7.22 -4.81
CA PHE A 113 8.37 -6.28 -5.09
C PHE A 113 7.74 -6.62 -6.42
N ASP A 114 6.43 -6.76 -6.44
CA ASP A 114 5.70 -6.88 -7.68
C ASP A 114 5.70 -5.55 -8.43
N ARG A 115 5.59 -5.64 -9.74
CA ARG A 115 5.40 -4.45 -10.57
C ARG A 115 4.11 -3.74 -10.13
N PRO A 116 4.13 -2.41 -9.95
CA PRO A 116 2.94 -1.67 -9.56
C PRO A 116 1.80 -1.89 -10.56
N ALA A 117 0.66 -2.32 -10.05
CA ALA A 117 -0.59 -2.39 -10.80
C ALA A 117 -1.52 -1.28 -10.30
N PRO A 118 -2.15 -0.51 -11.20
CA PRO A 118 -3.22 0.37 -10.79
C PRO A 118 -4.34 -0.46 -10.17
N PHE A 119 -4.96 0.06 -9.12
CA PHE A 119 -6.13 -0.57 -8.49
C PHE A 119 -7.26 -0.75 -9.52
N ASP A 120 -7.40 0.23 -10.42
CA ASP A 120 -8.35 0.18 -11.51
C ASP A 120 -7.79 0.88 -12.75
N PHE A 121 -8.12 0.38 -13.95
CA PHE A 121 -7.70 1.02 -15.19
C PHE A 121 -8.66 0.83 -16.35
N LYS A 122 -8.74 1.86 -17.20
CA LYS A 122 -9.45 1.80 -18.49
C LYS A 122 -8.71 2.58 -19.58
N ASN A 123 -8.36 1.91 -20.68
CA ASN A 123 -7.75 2.56 -21.84
C ASN A 123 -8.73 3.55 -22.50
N VAL A 124 -8.16 4.61 -23.04
CA VAL A 124 -8.81 5.67 -23.80
C VAL A 124 -8.10 5.72 -25.15
N SER A 125 -8.81 5.53 -26.27
CA SER A 125 -8.23 5.54 -27.62
C SER A 125 -8.11 6.96 -28.18
N GLU A 126 -7.05 7.25 -28.93
CA GLU A 126 -6.92 8.51 -29.69
C GLU A 126 -7.92 8.54 -30.86
N GLY A 127 -8.81 9.54 -30.86
CA GLY A 127 -9.81 9.71 -31.91
C GLY A 127 -10.81 10.84 -31.68
N ASP A 128 -11.05 11.22 -30.42
CA ASP A 128 -12.06 12.23 -30.10
C ASP A 128 -11.46 13.59 -29.81
N SER A 129 -12.04 14.61 -30.43
CA SER A 129 -11.98 15.97 -29.89
C SER A 129 -12.91 16.04 -28.67
N GLY A 130 -12.41 15.55 -27.54
CA GLY A 130 -13.12 15.56 -26.26
C GLY A 130 -13.34 16.99 -25.76
N LEU A 131 -14.41 17.20 -25.00
CA LEU A 131 -14.50 18.40 -24.16
C LEU A 131 -13.28 18.41 -23.20
N PRO A 132 -12.72 19.59 -22.91
CA PRO A 132 -11.59 19.70 -22.00
C PRO A 132 -11.92 19.10 -20.63
N ASP A 133 -10.98 18.35 -20.05
CA ASP A 133 -10.96 18.04 -18.62
C ASP A 133 -11.17 19.34 -17.84
N SER A 134 -12.03 19.25 -16.82
CA SER A 134 -12.34 20.40 -15.95
C SER A 134 -11.24 20.70 -14.94
N GLU A 135 -10.19 19.86 -14.89
CA GLU A 135 -9.06 19.94 -13.98
C GLU A 135 -9.52 19.91 -12.52
N GLY A 136 -10.56 19.11 -12.24
CA GLY A 136 -11.22 19.07 -10.93
C GLY A 136 -10.25 18.78 -9.79
N VAL A 137 -9.24 17.94 -10.04
CA VAL A 137 -8.17 17.63 -9.07
C VAL A 137 -7.24 18.81 -8.81
N HIS A 138 -6.96 19.64 -9.83
CA HIS A 138 -6.20 20.87 -9.65
C HIS A 138 -6.99 21.93 -8.88
N ILE A 139 -8.31 22.02 -9.13
CA ILE A 139 -9.19 22.97 -8.43
C ILE A 139 -9.25 22.68 -6.92
N ILE A 140 -9.48 21.43 -6.52
CA ILE A 140 -9.62 21.07 -5.09
C ILE A 140 -8.31 21.15 -4.29
N THR A 141 -7.17 21.24 -4.99
CA THR A 141 -5.83 21.36 -4.40
C THR A 141 -5.21 22.76 -4.60
N GLY A 142 -5.83 23.61 -5.42
CA GLY A 142 -5.36 24.95 -5.75
C GLY A 142 -4.22 25.02 -6.77
N VAL A 143 -3.91 23.94 -7.47
CA VAL A 143 -2.89 23.93 -8.54
C VAL A 143 -3.32 24.80 -9.73
N ASP A 144 -4.60 24.84 -10.04
CA ASP A 144 -5.20 25.70 -11.08
C ASP A 144 -4.86 27.18 -10.87
N ARG A 145 -4.95 27.64 -9.61
CA ARG A 145 -4.61 29.00 -9.19
C ARG A 145 -3.12 29.29 -9.37
N LEU A 146 -2.25 28.30 -9.17
CA LEU A 146 -0.79 28.44 -9.34
C LEU A 146 -0.43 28.49 -10.83
N HIS A 147 -1.01 27.63 -11.66
CA HIS A 147 -0.84 27.66 -13.11
C HIS A 147 -1.30 29.00 -13.70
N ALA A 148 -2.42 29.55 -13.21
CA ALA A 148 -2.89 30.87 -13.62
C ALA A 148 -1.91 32.02 -13.26
N GLN A 149 -1.02 31.81 -12.30
CA GLN A 149 0.06 32.74 -11.94
C GLN A 149 1.38 32.45 -12.68
N GLY A 150 1.41 31.46 -13.58
CA GLY A 150 2.62 31.03 -14.28
C GLY A 150 3.59 30.20 -13.41
N ILE A 151 3.13 29.66 -12.28
CA ILE A 151 3.92 28.76 -11.42
C ILE A 151 3.66 27.33 -11.88
N THR A 152 4.64 26.75 -12.56
CA THR A 152 4.50 25.49 -13.33
C THR A 152 5.60 24.47 -13.07
N GLY A 153 6.51 24.75 -12.12
CA GLY A 153 7.56 23.81 -11.69
C GLY A 153 8.92 23.97 -12.39
N HIS A 154 9.12 25.04 -13.16
CA HIS A 154 10.36 25.29 -13.91
C HIS A 154 11.62 25.21 -13.04
N GLY A 155 12.66 24.52 -13.54
CA GLY A 155 13.99 24.43 -12.92
C GLY A 155 14.13 23.39 -11.80
N VAL A 156 13.08 22.58 -11.57
CA VAL A 156 13.09 21.45 -10.64
C VAL A 156 13.27 20.14 -11.40
N LYS A 157 14.13 19.26 -10.87
CA LYS A 157 14.40 17.92 -11.40
C LYS A 157 13.69 16.85 -10.59
N ILE A 158 12.90 16.04 -11.26
CA ILE A 158 12.13 14.96 -10.64
C ILE A 158 12.63 13.62 -11.20
N GLY A 159 13.22 12.81 -10.33
CA GLY A 159 13.56 11.42 -10.62
C GLY A 159 12.34 10.54 -10.39
N MET A 160 11.87 9.89 -11.46
CA MET A 160 10.70 9.03 -11.45
C MET A 160 11.03 7.68 -12.08
N GLN A 161 10.43 6.62 -11.56
CA GLN A 161 10.24 5.41 -12.34
C GLN A 161 9.04 5.67 -13.27
N VAL A 162 9.23 6.13 -14.51
CA VAL A 162 8.24 6.22 -15.64
C VAL A 162 8.63 7.31 -16.67
N TYR A 163 8.14 7.17 -17.91
CA TYR A 163 8.31 8.02 -19.10
C TYR A 163 7.11 8.94 -19.41
N LEU A 164 7.37 9.99 -20.20
CA LEU A 164 6.40 10.94 -20.75
C LEU A 164 6.79 11.34 -22.19
N GLY A 165 5.98 10.99 -23.19
CA GLY A 165 5.93 11.72 -24.46
C GLY A 165 6.71 11.14 -25.65
N ALA A 166 7.25 12.02 -26.49
CA ALA A 166 7.61 11.76 -27.90
C ALA A 166 9.13 11.61 -28.17
N GLY A 167 9.92 11.30 -27.14
CA GLY A 167 11.34 10.96 -27.20
C GLY A 167 12.05 11.12 -25.85
N PHE A 168 13.35 10.81 -25.81
CA PHE A 168 14.19 10.82 -24.60
C PHE A 168 15.46 11.66 -24.80
N GLY A 169 15.85 12.37 -23.74
CA GLY A 169 17.07 13.17 -23.71
C GLY A 169 16.79 14.68 -23.87
N PRO A 170 17.84 15.47 -24.12
CA PRO A 170 17.74 16.92 -24.18
C PRO A 170 16.66 17.40 -25.18
N GLY A 171 15.78 18.28 -24.74
CA GLY A 171 14.67 18.83 -25.54
C GLY A 171 13.38 18.01 -25.49
N PHE A 172 13.39 16.82 -24.87
CA PHE A 172 12.18 16.05 -24.58
C PHE A 172 11.70 16.28 -23.14
N LYS A 173 10.45 15.87 -22.86
CA LYS A 173 9.87 15.95 -21.50
C LYS A 173 10.66 15.11 -20.50
N VAL A 174 11.05 13.90 -20.91
CA VAL A 174 12.02 13.10 -20.18
C VAL A 174 13.41 13.52 -20.62
N ALA A 175 14.01 14.40 -19.83
CA ALA A 175 15.27 15.08 -20.15
C ALA A 175 16.49 14.15 -20.05
N GLY A 176 16.38 13.04 -19.32
CA GLY A 176 17.41 12.03 -19.17
C GLY A 176 16.97 10.88 -18.27
N GLY A 177 17.89 10.00 -17.89
CA GLY A 177 17.56 8.85 -17.06
C GLY A 177 18.58 7.72 -17.15
N TYR A 178 18.30 6.66 -16.41
CA TYR A 178 19.12 5.45 -16.35
C TYR A 178 18.22 4.21 -16.34
N ASP A 179 18.56 3.26 -17.18
CA ASP A 179 18.07 1.89 -17.04
C ASP A 179 19.02 1.12 -16.11
N LEU A 180 18.46 0.40 -15.13
CA LEU A 180 19.23 -0.46 -14.24
C LEU A 180 18.99 -1.95 -14.51
N VAL A 181 18.02 -2.32 -15.35
CA VAL A 181 17.56 -3.71 -15.48
C VAL A 181 17.31 -4.23 -16.88
N GLY A 182 16.82 -3.41 -17.81
CA GLY A 182 16.42 -3.84 -19.15
C GLY A 182 15.07 -4.55 -19.23
N ASP A 183 14.56 -4.69 -20.46
CA ASP A 183 13.25 -5.27 -20.79
C ASP A 183 13.02 -6.68 -20.29
N ALA A 184 14.03 -7.52 -20.43
CA ALA A 184 13.95 -8.95 -20.14
C ALA A 184 13.98 -9.25 -18.63
N TYR A 185 14.23 -8.25 -17.78
CA TYR A 185 14.29 -8.44 -16.33
C TYR A 185 12.93 -8.80 -15.76
N THR A 186 12.85 -9.93 -15.06
CA THR A 186 11.62 -10.44 -14.45
C THR A 186 11.72 -10.60 -12.93
N GLY A 187 12.84 -10.21 -12.34
CA GLY A 187 13.10 -10.31 -10.92
C GLY A 187 14.46 -10.93 -10.59
N PRO A 188 14.65 -11.45 -9.37
CA PRO A 188 15.97 -11.77 -8.79
C PRO A 188 16.74 -12.88 -9.50
N ASN A 189 16.06 -13.75 -10.25
CA ASN A 189 16.66 -14.87 -10.99
C ASN A 189 17.07 -14.49 -12.42
N THR A 190 16.86 -13.23 -12.82
CA THR A 190 17.18 -12.74 -14.14
C THR A 190 18.31 -11.74 -14.04
N THR A 191 19.36 -11.91 -14.85
CA THR A 191 20.49 -10.97 -14.88
C THR A 191 20.02 -9.64 -15.48
N PRO A 192 20.20 -8.51 -14.78
CA PRO A 192 19.97 -7.18 -15.33
C PRO A 192 20.80 -6.96 -16.60
N VAL A 193 20.16 -6.51 -17.68
CA VAL A 193 20.83 -6.09 -18.93
C VAL A 193 20.33 -4.69 -19.29
N PRO A 194 20.86 -3.65 -18.64
CA PRO A 194 20.49 -2.29 -18.94
C PRO A 194 20.76 -1.93 -20.39
N ASP A 195 19.88 -1.13 -20.98
CA ASP A 195 20.13 -0.48 -22.26
C ASP A 195 20.38 1.04 -22.10
N ALA A 196 20.40 1.74 -23.22
CA ALA A 196 20.70 3.17 -23.25
C ALA A 196 19.48 4.05 -22.94
N ASP A 197 18.26 3.52 -22.94
CA ASP A 197 17.04 4.29 -22.77
C ASP A 197 16.02 3.60 -21.82
N PRO A 198 15.63 4.24 -20.70
CA PRO A 198 14.76 3.61 -19.70
C PRO A 198 13.26 3.59 -20.06
N LEU A 199 12.87 3.58 -21.36
CA LEU A 199 11.56 4.05 -21.83
C LEU A 199 10.46 2.97 -22.04
N ASP A 200 9.82 2.46 -20.98
CA ASP A 200 8.76 1.44 -21.15
C ASP A 200 7.45 1.60 -20.34
N GLN A 201 7.27 2.67 -19.56
CA GLN A 201 6.04 2.92 -18.77
C GLN A 201 5.66 4.40 -18.75
N TYR A 202 4.39 4.81 -18.58
CA TYR A 202 3.92 6.20 -18.84
C TYR A 202 3.10 6.82 -17.67
N THR A 203 3.30 8.12 -17.33
CA THR A 203 2.36 8.88 -16.46
C THR A 203 2.42 10.41 -16.65
N GLY A 204 1.31 10.96 -17.12
CA GLY A 204 0.97 12.38 -17.36
C GLY A 204 0.95 13.27 -16.13
N ILE A 205 0.75 12.70 -14.95
CA ILE A 205 0.30 13.41 -13.74
C ILE A 205 1.27 14.53 -13.33
N ILE A 206 2.57 14.34 -13.53
CA ILE A 206 3.58 15.37 -13.20
C ILE A 206 3.71 16.38 -14.34
N GLY A 207 3.93 15.89 -15.56
CA GLY A 207 4.59 16.64 -16.63
C GLY A 207 3.80 16.76 -17.94
N CYS A 208 2.53 16.36 -17.98
CA CYS A 208 1.72 16.47 -19.20
C CYS A 208 1.60 17.94 -19.62
N ASN A 209 1.95 18.25 -20.87
CA ASN A 209 1.79 19.61 -21.38
C ASN A 209 0.31 19.92 -21.63
N PRO A 210 -0.15 21.15 -21.35
CA PRO A 210 -1.50 21.59 -21.69
C PRO A 210 -1.72 21.63 -23.21
N ASN A 211 -2.96 21.88 -23.65
CA ASN A 211 -3.39 21.92 -25.06
C ASN A 211 -3.33 20.56 -25.79
N ASN A 212 -3.49 19.45 -25.08
CA ASN A 212 -3.73 18.13 -25.67
C ASN A 212 -5.24 17.89 -25.91
N PRO A 213 -5.64 16.79 -26.59
CA PRO A 213 -7.04 16.53 -26.93
C PRO A 213 -8.02 16.47 -25.75
N PHE A 214 -7.52 16.21 -24.53
CA PHE A 214 -8.31 16.18 -23.31
C PHE A 214 -8.11 17.41 -22.43
N ASN A 215 -7.30 18.39 -22.85
CA ASN A 215 -6.93 19.58 -22.07
C ASN A 215 -6.45 19.25 -20.64
N VAL A 216 -5.79 18.11 -20.46
CA VAL A 216 -5.19 17.74 -19.18
C VAL A 216 -3.81 18.38 -19.06
N SER A 217 -3.42 18.77 -17.87
CA SER A 217 -2.07 19.26 -17.58
C SER A 217 -1.47 18.46 -16.42
N GLY A 218 -0.15 18.35 -16.40
CA GLY A 218 0.55 17.83 -15.23
C GLY A 218 0.60 18.89 -14.12
N VAL A 219 0.72 18.47 -12.87
CA VAL A 219 0.80 19.39 -11.73
C VAL A 219 1.97 20.38 -11.89
N ALA A 220 3.11 19.91 -12.40
CA ALA A 220 4.32 20.69 -12.60
C ALA A 220 4.85 20.50 -14.04
N TYR A 221 4.05 20.92 -15.02
CA TYR A 221 4.33 20.62 -16.42
C TYR A 221 5.60 21.27 -16.99
N ASP A 222 6.26 22.22 -16.32
CA ASP A 222 7.56 22.77 -16.74
C ASP A 222 8.76 22.19 -15.95
N ALA A 223 8.54 21.22 -15.06
CA ALA A 223 9.62 20.50 -14.39
C ALA A 223 10.37 19.57 -15.35
N GLU A 224 11.65 19.31 -15.06
CA GLU A 224 12.44 18.32 -15.79
C GLU A 224 12.23 16.93 -15.19
N ILE A 225 11.88 15.96 -16.02
CA ILE A 225 11.62 14.58 -15.58
C ILE A 225 12.77 13.68 -16.01
N TYR A 226 13.26 12.87 -15.07
CA TYR A 226 14.33 11.91 -15.29
C TYR A 226 13.84 10.51 -14.95
N ALA A 227 14.04 9.56 -15.86
CA ALA A 227 13.55 8.19 -15.71
C ALA A 227 14.60 7.28 -15.04
N PHE A 228 14.23 6.54 -14.00
CA PHE A 228 15.07 5.55 -13.34
C PHE A 228 14.36 4.19 -13.36
N ARG A 229 14.75 3.32 -14.30
CA ARG A 229 14.08 2.04 -14.51
C ARG A 229 14.66 0.96 -13.62
N ILE A 230 13.79 0.37 -12.81
CA ILE A 230 14.12 -0.72 -11.87
C ILE A 230 13.20 -1.94 -12.03
N PHE A 231 12.29 -1.93 -12.99
CA PHE A 231 11.47 -3.08 -13.40
C PHE A 231 11.65 -3.32 -14.90
N GLY A 232 11.64 -4.59 -15.32
CA GLY A 232 11.52 -4.93 -16.72
C GLY A 232 10.06 -4.89 -17.19
N CYS A 233 9.79 -5.46 -18.36
CA CYS A 233 8.46 -5.45 -18.95
C CYS A 233 7.47 -6.39 -18.23
N LEU A 234 7.98 -7.49 -17.66
CA LEU A 234 7.21 -8.51 -16.93
C LEU A 234 7.85 -8.79 -15.57
N GLY A 235 7.12 -9.46 -14.67
CA GLY A 235 7.66 -9.89 -13.37
C GLY A 235 7.78 -8.78 -12.33
N GLY A 236 8.68 -8.97 -11.36
CA GLY A 236 8.92 -8.06 -10.22
C GLY A 236 10.34 -7.51 -10.19
N SER A 237 10.68 -6.85 -9.09
CA SER A 237 12.03 -6.32 -8.82
C SER A 237 12.48 -6.63 -7.41
N ALA A 238 13.75 -6.99 -7.30
CA ALA A 238 14.37 -7.26 -6.01
C ALA A 238 14.68 -5.94 -5.28
N GLU A 239 14.50 -5.91 -3.96
CA GLU A 239 14.68 -4.70 -3.13
C GLU A 239 16.06 -4.05 -3.32
N ASP A 240 17.08 -4.86 -3.59
CA ASP A 240 18.45 -4.41 -3.78
C ASP A 240 18.66 -3.62 -5.08
N VAL A 241 17.89 -3.93 -6.14
CA VAL A 241 17.80 -3.12 -7.36
C VAL A 241 17.07 -1.79 -7.09
N ILE A 242 16.01 -1.82 -6.28
CA ILE A 242 15.26 -0.62 -5.88
C ILE A 242 16.18 0.34 -5.11
N VAL A 243 16.96 -0.19 -4.15
CA VAL A 243 17.97 0.57 -3.41
C VAL A 243 19.01 1.16 -4.36
N ALA A 244 19.50 0.39 -5.34
CA ALA A 244 20.43 0.89 -6.35
C ALA A 244 19.82 2.07 -7.15
N GLY A 245 18.54 1.96 -7.55
CA GLY A 245 17.83 3.01 -8.26
C GLY A 245 17.68 4.30 -7.45
N MET A 246 17.32 4.20 -6.16
CA MET A 246 17.20 5.34 -5.27
C MET A 246 18.54 6.07 -5.09
N LEU A 247 19.62 5.32 -4.84
CA LEU A 247 20.96 5.89 -4.69
C LEU A 247 21.43 6.53 -6.01
N LYS A 248 21.16 5.88 -7.14
CA LYS A 248 21.48 6.43 -8.47
C LYS A 248 20.74 7.74 -8.76
N ALA A 249 19.49 7.88 -8.32
CA ALA A 249 18.73 9.11 -8.45
C ALA A 249 19.23 10.22 -7.51
N ALA A 250 19.65 9.86 -6.29
CA ALA A 250 20.30 10.80 -5.38
C ALA A 250 21.64 11.31 -5.95
N ASP A 251 22.46 10.40 -6.49
CA ASP A 251 23.76 10.71 -7.11
C ASP A 251 23.62 11.55 -8.39
N ALA A 252 22.52 11.38 -9.14
CA ALA A 252 22.18 12.18 -10.31
C ALA A 252 21.66 13.59 -9.95
N ASP A 253 21.65 13.93 -8.67
CA ASP A 253 21.22 15.21 -8.12
C ASP A 253 19.77 15.58 -8.48
N MET A 254 18.87 14.62 -8.33
CA MET A 254 17.43 14.89 -8.40
C MET A 254 17.01 15.71 -7.18
N ASP A 255 16.13 16.70 -7.39
CA ASP A 255 15.55 17.48 -6.29
C ASP A 255 14.45 16.67 -5.57
N ILE A 256 13.71 15.87 -6.35
CA ILE A 256 12.59 15.04 -5.90
C ILE A 256 12.77 13.62 -6.45
N LEU A 257 12.56 12.61 -5.61
CA LEU A 257 12.46 11.20 -6.00
C LEU A 257 11.02 10.73 -5.77
N THR A 258 10.39 10.16 -6.78
CA THR A 258 9.01 9.66 -6.66
C THR A 258 8.92 8.18 -7.02
N LEU A 259 8.36 7.39 -6.10
CA LEU A 259 8.28 5.94 -6.17
C LEU A 259 6.82 5.49 -6.06
N SER A 260 6.19 5.23 -7.21
CA SER A 260 4.84 4.66 -7.30
C SER A 260 4.83 3.15 -7.13
N LEU A 261 5.63 2.63 -6.20
CA LEU A 261 5.78 1.21 -5.89
C LEU A 261 5.64 0.98 -4.39
N GLY A 262 5.34 -0.26 -4.03
CA GLY A 262 5.30 -0.69 -2.66
C GLY A 262 4.91 -2.15 -2.55
N GLY A 263 5.23 -2.74 -1.42
CA GLY A 263 4.87 -4.10 -1.06
C GLY A 263 4.60 -4.19 0.43
N LEU A 264 4.19 -5.37 0.88
CA LEU A 264 3.97 -5.64 2.30
C LEU A 264 5.28 -5.48 3.06
N GLY A 265 5.25 -4.66 4.10
CA GLY A 265 6.48 -4.24 4.75
C GLY A 265 6.33 -3.93 6.22
N GLY A 266 5.25 -3.25 6.63
CA GLY A 266 4.88 -3.03 8.04
C GLY A 266 5.82 -2.14 8.88
N TRP A 267 7.12 -2.18 8.61
CA TRP A 267 8.20 -1.67 9.47
C TRP A 267 8.94 -0.49 8.84
N THR A 268 9.51 0.39 9.66
CA THR A 268 10.36 1.50 9.20
C THR A 268 11.81 1.09 8.91
N GLU A 269 12.24 -0.06 9.42
CA GLU A 269 13.61 -0.59 9.35
C GLU A 269 13.90 -1.42 8.09
N GLY A 270 12.92 -1.57 7.19
CA GLY A 270 13.13 -2.14 5.87
C GLY A 270 14.21 -1.39 5.10
N THR A 271 15.06 -2.10 4.35
CA THR A 271 16.25 -1.52 3.71
C THR A 271 15.87 -0.32 2.84
N ALA A 272 14.86 -0.48 1.99
CA ALA A 272 14.42 0.59 1.10
C ALA A 272 13.84 1.79 1.89
N ALA A 273 13.11 1.57 2.98
CA ALA A 273 12.59 2.64 3.84
C ALA A 273 13.70 3.43 4.54
N VAL A 274 14.73 2.75 5.05
CA VAL A 274 15.90 3.38 5.66
C VAL A 274 16.64 4.27 4.65
N VAL A 275 16.91 3.74 3.45
CA VAL A 275 17.59 4.49 2.39
C VAL A 275 16.76 5.70 1.94
N ALA A 276 15.46 5.52 1.71
CA ALA A 276 14.56 6.61 1.35
C ALA A 276 14.52 7.71 2.43
N SER A 277 14.51 7.33 3.71
CA SER A 277 14.53 8.28 4.83
C SER A 277 15.81 9.11 4.84
N ARG A 278 16.96 8.47 4.64
CA ARG A 278 18.26 9.17 4.60
C ARG A 278 18.40 10.09 3.39
N ILE A 279 17.87 9.68 2.23
CA ILE A 279 17.81 10.55 1.06
C ILE A 279 16.95 11.78 1.36
N ALA A 280 15.77 11.60 1.96
CA ALA A 280 14.93 12.72 2.33
C ALA A 280 15.62 13.67 3.34
N ALA A 281 16.26 13.09 4.36
CA ALA A 281 17.02 13.84 5.37
C ALA A 281 18.23 14.59 4.79
N SER A 282 18.77 14.17 3.64
CA SER A 282 19.88 14.85 2.95
C SER A 282 19.48 16.16 2.25
N GLY A 283 18.20 16.54 2.30
CA GLY A 283 17.69 17.75 1.64
C GLY A 283 17.11 17.50 0.25
N LYS A 284 16.61 16.28 0.01
CA LYS A 284 15.80 15.92 -1.17
C LYS A 284 14.38 15.61 -0.73
N ILE A 285 13.39 15.71 -1.61
CA ILE A 285 12.02 15.29 -1.30
C ILE A 285 11.82 13.88 -1.85
N VAL A 286 11.27 12.97 -1.04
CA VAL A 286 10.96 11.60 -1.47
C VAL A 286 9.47 11.34 -1.27
N THR A 287 8.75 11.03 -2.35
CA THR A 287 7.32 10.68 -2.33
C THR A 287 7.12 9.22 -2.67
N ILE A 288 6.34 8.49 -1.87
CA ILE A 288 6.16 7.04 -2.02
C ILE A 288 4.69 6.68 -1.82
N ALA A 289 4.16 5.75 -2.62
CA ALA A 289 2.79 5.27 -2.50
C ALA A 289 2.51 4.63 -1.13
N ALA A 290 1.33 4.89 -0.56
CA ALA A 290 0.90 4.27 0.70
C ALA A 290 0.50 2.79 0.55
N GLY A 291 0.10 2.36 -0.65
CA GLY A 291 -0.40 1.02 -0.93
C GLY A 291 -1.91 0.99 -1.24
N ASN A 292 -2.36 -0.09 -1.88
CA ASN A 292 -3.74 -0.25 -2.36
C ASN A 292 -4.51 -1.40 -1.66
N ALA A 293 -4.08 -1.78 -0.46
CA ALA A 293 -4.64 -2.89 0.33
C ALA A 293 -5.47 -2.36 1.53
N GLY A 294 -6.36 -1.40 1.27
CA GLY A 294 -7.21 -0.79 2.29
C GLY A 294 -8.26 -1.75 2.88
N ASP A 295 -8.64 -2.79 2.14
CA ASP A 295 -9.52 -3.87 2.56
C ASP A 295 -8.88 -4.83 3.59
N SER A 296 -7.55 -4.95 3.58
CA SER A 296 -6.79 -5.70 4.59
C SER A 296 -6.83 -5.07 5.99
N GLY A 297 -7.30 -3.82 6.13
CA GLY A 297 -7.47 -3.13 7.41
C GLY A 297 -6.19 -2.48 7.95
N ALA A 298 -6.23 -2.05 9.21
CA ALA A 298 -5.12 -1.35 9.89
C ALA A 298 -3.85 -2.21 10.02
N TRP A 299 -2.70 -1.57 10.24
CA TRP A 299 -1.40 -2.24 10.37
C TRP A 299 -0.98 -3.00 9.11
N TYR A 300 -1.28 -2.41 7.94
CA TYR A 300 -0.99 -3.02 6.65
C TYR A 300 -0.34 -2.00 5.70
N SER A 301 0.56 -1.21 6.28
CA SER A 301 1.26 -0.15 5.58
C SER A 301 2.35 -0.70 4.65
N SER A 302 2.56 0.01 3.54
CA SER A 302 3.49 -0.43 2.50
C SER A 302 4.92 0.08 2.73
N ASN A 303 5.91 -0.77 2.44
CA ASN A 303 7.32 -0.40 2.32
C ASN A 303 7.63 -0.18 0.82
N PRO A 304 8.43 0.83 0.40
CA PRO A 304 9.17 1.82 1.19
C PRO A 304 8.38 3.00 1.74
N GLY A 305 7.06 3.04 1.59
CA GLY A 305 6.20 4.11 2.13
C GLY A 305 6.40 4.38 3.63
N ASN A 306 6.77 3.35 4.39
CA ASN A 306 7.08 3.43 5.81
C ASN A 306 8.30 4.30 6.17
N ALA A 307 9.14 4.69 5.21
CA ALA A 307 10.28 5.57 5.42
C ALA A 307 9.94 6.80 6.31
N ILE A 308 10.60 6.93 7.46
CA ILE A 308 10.33 7.94 8.48
C ILE A 308 10.32 9.35 7.89
N ASN A 309 11.27 9.71 7.02
CA ASN A 309 11.38 11.07 6.49
C ASN A 309 10.73 11.27 5.10
N ALA A 310 10.26 10.21 4.45
CA ALA A 310 9.58 10.31 3.16
C ALA A 310 8.09 10.67 3.33
N ILE A 311 7.53 11.25 2.26
CA ILE A 311 6.10 11.56 2.17
C ILE A 311 5.39 10.33 1.60
N SER A 312 4.77 9.54 2.49
CA SER A 312 3.87 8.45 2.09
C SER A 312 2.51 9.01 1.68
N VAL A 313 2.03 8.65 0.49
CA VAL A 313 0.89 9.33 -0.14
C VAL A 313 -0.32 8.41 -0.26
N ALA A 314 -1.38 8.75 0.46
CA ALA A 314 -2.72 8.22 0.32
C ALA A 314 -3.43 8.77 -0.92
N SER A 315 -4.48 8.07 -1.37
CA SER A 315 -5.29 8.47 -2.51
C SER A 315 -6.62 9.07 -2.07
N SER A 316 -7.06 10.15 -2.73
CA SER A 316 -8.46 10.58 -2.76
C SER A 316 -9.08 10.41 -4.14
N ASP A 317 -10.39 10.18 -4.20
CA ASP A 317 -11.11 10.08 -5.46
C ASP A 317 -11.30 11.46 -6.10
N SER A 318 -11.14 11.54 -7.42
CA SER A 318 -11.37 12.77 -8.18
C SER A 318 -12.81 13.27 -7.98
N PRO A 319 -13.05 14.58 -7.85
CA PRO A 319 -14.42 15.11 -7.75
C PRO A 319 -15.23 14.90 -9.04
N ILE A 320 -14.55 14.74 -10.17
CA ILE A 320 -15.12 14.63 -11.50
C ILE A 320 -14.47 13.46 -12.24
N ILE A 321 -15.30 12.68 -12.93
CA ILE A 321 -14.86 11.63 -13.84
C ILE A 321 -15.29 12.02 -15.26
N PRO A 322 -14.37 12.14 -16.23
CA PRO A 322 -14.72 12.37 -17.62
C PRO A 322 -15.31 11.09 -18.21
N LEU A 323 -16.63 11.07 -18.39
CA LEU A 323 -17.40 9.93 -18.89
C LEU A 323 -18.17 10.29 -20.15
N GLN A 324 -18.69 9.30 -20.87
CA GLN A 324 -19.46 9.48 -22.09
C GLN A 324 -20.94 9.22 -21.85
N SER A 325 -21.78 9.74 -22.73
CA SER A 325 -23.23 9.53 -22.69
C SER A 325 -23.77 8.94 -23.99
N LEU A 326 -24.85 8.17 -23.87
CA LEU A 326 -25.61 7.62 -24.99
C LEU A 326 -26.99 8.30 -25.04
N THR A 327 -27.57 8.36 -26.22
CA THR A 327 -28.91 8.92 -26.43
C THR A 327 -29.91 7.85 -26.82
N LEU A 328 -31.16 8.00 -26.37
CA LEU A 328 -32.25 7.09 -26.70
C LEU A 328 -33.10 7.64 -27.86
N GLN A 329 -33.59 6.73 -28.70
CA GLN A 329 -34.68 6.97 -29.63
C GLN A 329 -35.85 6.06 -29.25
N GLY A 330 -37.04 6.64 -29.14
CA GLY A 330 -38.24 5.97 -28.61
C GLY A 330 -38.73 6.67 -27.35
N PRO A 331 -38.42 6.17 -26.14
CA PRO A 331 -38.85 6.78 -24.90
C PRO A 331 -38.10 8.10 -24.62
N THR A 332 -38.81 9.09 -24.07
CA THR A 332 -38.20 10.34 -23.60
C THR A 332 -37.37 10.07 -22.33
N HIS A 333 -36.07 10.32 -22.41
CA HIS A 333 -35.13 10.22 -21.29
C HIS A 333 -33.96 11.18 -21.55
N ALA A 334 -33.30 11.66 -20.49
CA ALA A 334 -32.04 12.38 -20.63
C ALA A 334 -30.95 11.44 -21.22
N PRO A 335 -29.88 11.97 -21.82
CA PRO A 335 -28.73 11.15 -22.19
C PRO A 335 -28.27 10.30 -20.99
N ILE A 336 -28.05 9.01 -21.24
CA ILE A 336 -27.64 8.04 -20.22
C ILE A 336 -26.12 8.04 -20.19
N VAL A 337 -25.54 8.37 -19.05
CA VAL A 337 -24.09 8.30 -18.85
C VAL A 337 -23.67 6.83 -18.75
N TYR A 338 -22.55 6.48 -19.37
CA TYR A 338 -21.92 5.18 -19.22
C TYR A 338 -20.46 5.31 -18.82
N PHE A 339 -19.96 4.34 -18.05
CA PHE A 339 -18.61 4.35 -17.49
C PHE A 339 -17.55 4.09 -18.57
N SER A 340 -17.26 5.11 -19.38
CA SER A 340 -16.22 5.12 -20.40
C SER A 340 -15.81 6.55 -20.68
N SER A 341 -14.51 6.83 -20.74
CA SER A 341 -14.01 8.16 -21.14
C SER A 341 -13.97 8.34 -22.66
N VAL A 342 -14.07 7.24 -23.42
CA VAL A 342 -14.21 7.23 -24.89
C VAL A 342 -15.54 6.62 -25.32
N PRO A 343 -16.12 7.11 -26.42
CA PRO A 343 -17.37 6.61 -26.92
C PRO A 343 -17.19 5.16 -27.34
N LEU A 344 -18.22 4.34 -27.10
CA LEU A 344 -18.19 2.98 -27.65
C LEU A 344 -18.18 3.07 -29.19
N PRO A 345 -17.39 2.23 -29.89
CA PRO A 345 -17.23 2.27 -31.34
C PRO A 345 -18.46 1.67 -32.05
N VAL A 346 -19.64 2.21 -31.77
CA VAL A 346 -20.94 1.78 -32.26
C VAL A 346 -21.50 2.89 -33.12
N ASN A 347 -21.43 2.69 -34.43
CA ASN A 347 -21.91 3.67 -35.39
C ASN A 347 -23.42 3.53 -35.63
N GLY A 348 -24.11 4.66 -35.67
CA GLY A 348 -25.53 4.73 -35.94
C GLY A 348 -26.42 4.35 -34.75
N SER A 349 -27.69 4.06 -35.06
CA SER A 349 -28.71 3.72 -34.08
C SER A 349 -28.99 2.23 -34.12
N LEU A 350 -28.84 1.54 -32.98
CA LEU A 350 -29.07 0.10 -32.86
C LEU A 350 -30.22 -0.19 -31.87
N PRO A 351 -31.06 -1.19 -32.15
CA PRO A 351 -32.10 -1.62 -31.23
C PRO A 351 -31.52 -2.21 -29.94
N LEU A 352 -32.18 -1.95 -28.81
CA LEU A 352 -31.83 -2.49 -27.50
C LEU A 352 -32.51 -3.85 -27.26
N TYR A 353 -31.75 -4.84 -26.82
CA TYR A 353 -32.23 -6.17 -26.42
C TYR A 353 -31.92 -6.42 -24.95
N ALA A 354 -32.91 -6.75 -24.12
CA ALA A 354 -32.65 -7.13 -22.73
C ALA A 354 -32.68 -8.66 -22.56
N THR A 355 -31.65 -9.23 -21.94
CA THR A 355 -31.61 -10.67 -21.59
C THR A 355 -32.70 -11.04 -20.58
N SER A 356 -33.00 -10.11 -19.67
CA SER A 356 -34.15 -10.16 -18.79
C SER A 356 -34.83 -8.80 -18.73
N LYS A 357 -36.17 -8.80 -18.82
CA LYS A 357 -37.00 -7.62 -18.58
C LYS A 357 -37.47 -7.53 -17.12
N ASN A 358 -37.19 -8.56 -16.32
CA ASN A 358 -37.52 -8.58 -14.91
C ASN A 358 -36.40 -7.94 -14.09
N THR A 359 -36.72 -6.82 -13.45
CA THR A 359 -35.79 -6.00 -12.65
C THR A 359 -35.42 -6.60 -11.30
N THR A 360 -35.91 -7.80 -10.97
CA THR A 360 -35.63 -8.51 -9.71
C THR A 360 -34.67 -9.70 -9.89
N VAL A 361 -34.29 -10.04 -11.12
CA VAL A 361 -33.36 -11.15 -11.40
C VAL A 361 -31.98 -10.81 -10.83
N THR A 362 -31.35 -11.76 -10.11
CA THR A 362 -30.05 -11.59 -9.45
C THR A 362 -28.91 -12.36 -10.13
N ASP A 363 -29.24 -13.25 -11.06
CA ASP A 363 -28.33 -14.18 -11.75
C ASP A 363 -28.43 -14.08 -13.28
N ASP A 364 -28.86 -12.92 -13.80
CA ASP A 364 -29.05 -12.67 -15.24
C ASP A 364 -27.79 -13.00 -16.03
N ALA A 365 -27.91 -13.83 -17.07
CA ALA A 365 -26.80 -14.33 -17.89
C ALA A 365 -25.64 -15.03 -17.11
N CYS A 366 -25.83 -15.44 -15.85
CA CYS A 366 -24.85 -16.26 -15.13
C CYS A 366 -24.82 -17.71 -15.60
N SER A 367 -25.88 -18.16 -16.27
CA SER A 367 -25.95 -19.42 -17.01
C SER A 367 -26.06 -19.14 -18.51
N PRO A 368 -25.76 -20.13 -19.39
CA PRO A 368 -25.98 -20.00 -20.82
C PRO A 368 -27.40 -19.53 -21.12
N LEU A 369 -27.54 -18.56 -22.04
CA LEU A 369 -28.86 -18.07 -22.45
C LEU A 369 -29.67 -19.18 -23.14
N PRO A 370 -31.02 -19.12 -23.11
CA PRO A 370 -31.87 -20.10 -23.79
C PRO A 370 -31.49 -20.25 -25.28
N ALA A 371 -31.56 -21.47 -25.81
CA ALA A 371 -31.27 -21.74 -27.23
C ALA A 371 -32.22 -20.99 -28.19
N SER A 372 -33.37 -20.51 -27.69
CA SER A 372 -34.31 -19.66 -28.43
C SER A 372 -33.88 -18.20 -28.55
N THR A 373 -32.77 -17.80 -27.92
CA THR A 373 -32.23 -16.43 -28.01
C THR A 373 -31.80 -16.14 -29.46
N PRO A 374 -32.23 -15.02 -30.06
CA PRO A 374 -31.89 -14.69 -31.43
C PRO A 374 -30.40 -14.33 -31.57
N ASN A 375 -29.93 -14.19 -32.82
CA ASN A 375 -28.62 -13.59 -33.08
C ASN A 375 -28.63 -12.11 -32.64
N LEU A 376 -27.68 -11.74 -31.78
CA LEU A 376 -27.61 -10.43 -31.12
C LEU A 376 -26.60 -9.47 -31.78
N SER A 377 -26.03 -9.82 -32.94
CA SER A 377 -25.03 -9.00 -33.65
C SER A 377 -25.50 -7.61 -34.07
N THR A 378 -26.81 -7.43 -34.28
CA THR A 378 -27.41 -6.14 -34.66
C THR A 378 -28.03 -5.41 -33.47
N PHE A 379 -27.83 -5.90 -32.25
CA PHE A 379 -28.43 -5.34 -31.04
C PHE A 379 -27.36 -4.79 -30.12
N VAL A 380 -27.74 -3.77 -29.36
CA VAL A 380 -27.06 -3.43 -28.11
C VAL A 380 -27.76 -4.22 -27.01
N VAL A 381 -27.01 -5.03 -26.28
CA VAL A 381 -27.60 -5.91 -25.27
C VAL A 381 -27.62 -5.21 -23.92
N LEU A 382 -28.72 -5.26 -23.17
CA LEU A 382 -28.84 -4.84 -21.78
C LEU A 382 -28.86 -6.09 -20.90
N VAL A 383 -27.86 -6.21 -20.04
CA VAL A 383 -27.76 -7.29 -19.04
C VAL A 383 -27.63 -6.69 -17.65
N ARG A 384 -28.34 -7.25 -16.67
CA ARG A 384 -28.27 -6.81 -15.27
C ARG A 384 -27.01 -7.35 -14.59
N ARG A 385 -26.33 -6.52 -13.79
CA ARG A 385 -25.23 -7.01 -12.92
C ARG A 385 -25.76 -8.10 -12.00
N ALA A 386 -25.05 -9.23 -11.98
CA ALA A 386 -25.42 -10.42 -11.25
C ALA A 386 -24.35 -10.81 -10.22
N THR A 387 -24.60 -11.89 -9.49
CA THR A 387 -23.66 -12.45 -8.50
C THR A 387 -22.40 -13.06 -9.11
N CYS A 388 -22.44 -13.47 -10.37
CA CYS A 388 -21.28 -14.00 -11.09
C CYS A 388 -20.40 -12.88 -11.70
N ALA A 389 -19.16 -13.23 -12.05
CA ALA A 389 -18.24 -12.30 -12.69
C ALA A 389 -18.78 -11.78 -14.03
N VAL A 390 -18.54 -10.49 -14.30
CA VAL A 390 -18.98 -9.80 -15.53
C VAL A 390 -18.48 -10.53 -16.79
N THR A 391 -17.25 -11.02 -16.77
CA THR A 391 -16.65 -11.78 -17.89
C THR A 391 -17.39 -13.09 -18.19
N VAL A 392 -18.00 -13.74 -17.18
CA VAL A 392 -18.85 -14.93 -17.37
C VAL A 392 -20.12 -14.56 -18.14
N GLN A 393 -20.80 -13.50 -17.71
CA GLN A 393 -21.98 -13.00 -18.42
C GLN A 393 -21.62 -12.62 -19.88
N LEU A 394 -20.49 -11.93 -20.12
CA LEU A 394 -20.05 -11.57 -21.48
C LEU A 394 -19.78 -12.80 -22.35
N LYS A 395 -19.17 -13.85 -21.80
CA LYS A 395 -18.96 -15.12 -22.53
C LYS A 395 -20.27 -15.76 -22.96
N HIS A 396 -21.29 -15.77 -22.11
CA HIS A 396 -22.62 -16.31 -22.47
C HIS A 396 -23.33 -15.47 -23.54
N LEU A 397 -23.20 -14.14 -23.49
CA LEU A 397 -23.72 -13.25 -24.53
C LEU A 397 -23.00 -13.43 -25.87
N ALA A 398 -21.68 -13.63 -25.84
CA ALA A 398 -20.86 -13.80 -27.03
C ALA A 398 -21.23 -15.04 -27.85
N ALA A 399 -21.76 -16.09 -27.22
CA ALA A 399 -22.29 -17.26 -27.91
C ALA A 399 -23.43 -16.93 -28.90
N PHE A 400 -24.05 -15.76 -28.77
CA PHE A 400 -25.11 -15.25 -29.64
C PHE A 400 -24.66 -14.04 -30.49
N ASN A 401 -23.35 -13.82 -30.64
CA ASN A 401 -22.75 -12.69 -31.37
C ASN A 401 -23.14 -11.30 -30.82
N ALA A 402 -23.46 -11.17 -29.54
CA ALA A 402 -23.88 -9.90 -28.94
C ALA A 402 -22.80 -8.81 -28.97
N SER A 403 -23.19 -7.59 -29.32
CA SER A 403 -22.43 -6.37 -28.99
C SER A 403 -22.83 -5.88 -27.59
N PRO A 404 -21.93 -5.88 -26.59
CA PRO A 404 -22.34 -5.68 -25.20
C PRO A 404 -22.70 -4.23 -24.82
N CYS A 405 -23.74 -4.09 -24.00
CA CYS A 405 -23.94 -2.95 -23.08
C CYS A 405 -24.44 -3.52 -21.73
N ARG A 406 -24.27 -2.80 -20.61
CA ARG A 406 -24.52 -3.35 -19.26
C ARG A 406 -25.21 -2.38 -18.35
N ASN A 407 -26.03 -2.93 -17.46
CA ASN A 407 -26.63 -2.25 -16.31
C ASN A 407 -25.80 -2.51 -15.03
N GLY A 408 -25.41 -1.45 -14.31
CA GLY A 408 -24.59 -1.50 -13.10
C GLY A 408 -25.16 -0.74 -11.91
N THR A 409 -24.67 -1.04 -10.71
CA THR A 409 -25.03 -0.37 -9.46
C THR A 409 -24.14 0.84 -9.22
N GLY A 410 -24.39 1.94 -9.94
CA GLY A 410 -23.57 3.17 -9.85
C GLY A 410 -22.13 3.00 -10.39
N PHE A 411 -21.38 4.11 -10.42
CA PHE A 411 -19.98 4.17 -10.90
C PHE A 411 -18.99 4.09 -9.74
N THR A 412 -19.15 3.11 -8.84
CA THR A 412 -18.40 3.06 -7.58
C THR A 412 -17.08 2.27 -7.65
N ALA A 413 -16.85 1.55 -8.75
CA ALA A 413 -15.61 0.88 -9.16
C ALA A 413 -15.72 0.47 -10.64
N ALA A 414 -14.66 0.53 -11.44
CA ALA A 414 -14.71 -0.04 -12.78
C ALA A 414 -14.75 -1.57 -12.71
N ILE A 415 -15.05 -2.17 -13.86
CA ILE A 415 -15.24 -3.61 -14.00
C ILE A 415 -14.30 -4.14 -15.07
N SER A 416 -13.73 -5.31 -14.82
CA SER A 416 -13.02 -6.04 -15.86
C SER A 416 -14.03 -6.58 -16.89
N VAL A 417 -13.86 -6.15 -18.14
CA VAL A 417 -14.66 -6.60 -19.28
C VAL A 417 -13.88 -7.53 -20.21
N GLY A 418 -12.62 -7.87 -19.90
CA GLY A 418 -11.77 -8.67 -20.78
C GLY A 418 -11.66 -8.08 -22.19
N ASN A 419 -11.68 -8.94 -23.21
CA ASN A 419 -11.58 -8.53 -24.62
C ASN A 419 -12.94 -8.14 -25.25
N PHE A 420 -13.92 -7.76 -24.43
CA PHE A 420 -15.28 -7.43 -24.88
C PHE A 420 -15.51 -5.91 -24.83
N THR A 421 -16.27 -5.39 -25.79
CA THR A 421 -16.70 -3.97 -25.80
C THR A 421 -17.92 -3.79 -24.89
N ALA A 422 -17.75 -3.33 -23.66
CA ALA A 422 -18.87 -3.12 -22.74
C ALA A 422 -18.68 -1.87 -21.87
N ALA A 423 -19.79 -1.28 -21.42
CA ALA A 423 -19.79 -0.19 -20.45
C ALA A 423 -20.93 -0.37 -19.43
N LEU A 424 -20.73 0.12 -18.21
CA LEU A 424 -21.76 0.21 -17.18
C LEU A 424 -22.61 1.45 -17.39
N ILE A 425 -23.90 1.35 -17.14
CA ILE A 425 -24.80 2.50 -16.87
C ILE A 425 -25.30 2.43 -15.43
N GLN A 426 -25.93 3.51 -14.95
CA GLN A 426 -26.53 3.53 -13.62
C GLN A 426 -27.73 2.57 -13.50
N ALA A 427 -27.98 2.10 -12.27
CA ALA A 427 -29.01 1.08 -12.01
C ALA A 427 -30.41 1.59 -12.35
N SER A 428 -30.67 2.86 -12.07
CA SER A 428 -31.91 3.56 -12.40
C SER A 428 -32.17 3.56 -13.91
N ASP A 429 -31.15 3.90 -14.70
CA ASP A 429 -31.25 3.94 -16.17
C ASP A 429 -31.50 2.53 -16.74
N GLY A 430 -30.78 1.53 -16.24
CA GLY A 430 -31.00 0.16 -16.68
C GLY A 430 -32.35 -0.42 -16.24
N VAL A 431 -32.86 -0.05 -15.07
CA VAL A 431 -34.24 -0.39 -14.64
C VAL A 431 -35.26 0.28 -15.55
N PHE A 432 -35.08 1.56 -15.86
CA PHE A 432 -35.94 2.30 -16.79
C PHE A 432 -35.98 1.61 -18.16
N LEU A 433 -34.82 1.29 -18.75
CA LEU A 433 -34.73 0.61 -20.05
C LEU A 433 -35.42 -0.76 -20.04
N ALA A 434 -35.21 -1.56 -18.99
CA ALA A 434 -35.88 -2.86 -18.84
C ALA A 434 -37.41 -2.71 -18.77
N GLN A 435 -37.91 -1.70 -18.06
CA GLN A 435 -39.34 -1.41 -17.96
C GLN A 435 -39.94 -0.93 -19.30
N GLN A 436 -39.23 -0.10 -20.07
CA GLN A 436 -39.67 0.31 -21.41
C GLN A 436 -39.80 -0.91 -22.34
N LEU A 437 -38.80 -1.80 -22.33
CA LEU A 437 -38.83 -3.04 -23.11
C LEU A 437 -39.91 -4.02 -22.62
N ALA A 438 -40.24 -4.02 -21.33
CA ALA A 438 -41.35 -4.79 -20.75
C ALA A 438 -42.71 -4.27 -21.19
N ALA A 439 -42.86 -2.94 -21.32
CA ALA A 439 -44.06 -2.28 -21.80
C ALA A 439 -44.27 -2.40 -23.33
N GLY A 440 -43.33 -2.99 -24.06
CA GLY A 440 -43.39 -3.13 -25.51
C GLY A 440 -42.91 -1.90 -26.28
N THR A 441 -42.31 -0.91 -25.61
CA THR A 441 -41.69 0.25 -26.25
C THR A 441 -40.44 -0.19 -27.00
N ALA A 442 -40.36 0.13 -28.29
CA ALA A 442 -39.12 -0.02 -29.05
C ALA A 442 -38.10 1.02 -28.58
N VAL A 443 -36.90 0.57 -28.22
CA VAL A 443 -35.81 1.43 -27.75
C VAL A 443 -34.62 1.22 -28.67
N ASN A 444 -34.17 2.30 -29.31
CA ASN A 444 -32.88 2.29 -29.99
C ASN A 444 -31.91 3.21 -29.26
N VAL A 445 -30.62 2.88 -29.33
CA VAL A 445 -29.54 3.62 -28.68
C VAL A 445 -28.54 4.11 -29.72
N THR A 446 -27.97 5.28 -29.46
CA THR A 446 -26.88 5.85 -30.25
C THR A 446 -25.76 6.28 -29.30
N PHE A 447 -24.53 5.99 -29.69
CA PHE A 447 -23.32 6.41 -29.00
C PHE A 447 -22.68 7.52 -29.83
N PRO A 448 -22.93 8.81 -29.53
CA PRO A 448 -22.34 9.89 -30.30
C PRO A 448 -20.82 9.80 -30.19
N GLN A 449 -20.14 9.87 -31.33
CA GLN A 449 -18.68 9.82 -31.39
C GLN A 449 -18.04 11.18 -31.06
N GLU A 450 -18.83 12.26 -31.06
CA GLU A 450 -18.38 13.60 -30.70
C GLU A 450 -19.42 14.28 -29.81
N GLY A 451 -18.97 15.19 -28.94
CA GLY A 451 -19.85 16.05 -28.13
C GLY A 451 -20.68 15.35 -27.04
N ALA A 452 -20.38 14.09 -26.71
CA ALA A 452 -21.09 13.30 -25.70
C ALA A 452 -20.35 13.14 -24.36
N LEU A 453 -19.19 13.79 -24.21
CA LEU A 453 -18.44 13.80 -22.95
C LEU A 453 -19.23 14.54 -21.87
N VAL A 454 -19.22 13.98 -20.66
CA VAL A 454 -19.89 14.46 -19.46
C VAL A 454 -18.86 14.49 -18.33
N GLN A 455 -18.71 15.65 -17.71
CA GLN A 455 -17.95 15.80 -16.46
C GLN A 455 -18.83 15.27 -15.31
N PHE A 456 -18.74 13.95 -15.06
CA PHE A 456 -19.63 13.27 -14.13
C PHE A 456 -19.16 13.48 -12.68
N PRO A 457 -20.00 14.00 -11.76
CA PRO A 457 -19.64 14.13 -10.35
C PRO A 457 -19.44 12.77 -9.70
N ASP A 458 -18.22 12.49 -9.22
CA ASP A 458 -17.94 11.24 -8.51
C ASP A 458 -18.68 11.23 -7.17
N PRO A 459 -19.53 10.22 -6.86
CA PRO A 459 -20.18 10.09 -5.58
C PRO A 459 -19.23 9.91 -4.39
N LYS A 460 -17.94 9.63 -4.63
CA LYS A 460 -16.88 9.58 -3.60
C LYS A 460 -15.87 10.74 -3.75
N GLY A 461 -16.14 11.67 -4.64
CA GLY A 461 -15.24 12.74 -5.02
C GLY A 461 -14.76 13.58 -3.82
N GLY A 462 -13.45 13.68 -3.66
CA GLY A 462 -12.83 14.39 -2.53
C GLY A 462 -12.83 13.63 -1.21
N LEU A 463 -13.23 12.36 -1.18
CA LEU A 463 -13.02 11.45 -0.04
C LEU A 463 -11.74 10.63 -0.25
N VAL A 464 -11.21 10.05 0.83
CA VAL A 464 -10.11 9.07 0.75
C VAL A 464 -10.59 7.85 -0.02
N SER A 465 -9.81 7.43 -1.02
CA SER A 465 -10.09 6.23 -1.80
C SER A 465 -10.05 4.99 -0.89
N ALA A 466 -11.10 4.17 -0.96
CA ALA A 466 -11.29 3.03 -0.05
C ALA A 466 -10.14 2.01 -0.10
N PHE A 467 -9.46 1.88 -1.25
CA PHE A 467 -8.31 0.99 -1.43
C PHE A 467 -7.04 1.48 -0.73
N THR A 468 -6.96 2.74 -0.29
CA THR A 468 -5.75 3.24 0.38
C THR A 468 -5.42 2.40 1.60
N SER A 469 -4.23 1.79 1.60
CA SER A 469 -3.69 1.01 2.73
C SER A 469 -3.67 1.82 4.02
N TYR A 470 -4.02 1.16 5.12
CA TYR A 470 -4.00 1.77 6.44
C TYR A 470 -2.64 1.56 7.13
N GLY A 471 -2.16 2.60 7.80
CA GLY A 471 -1.21 2.44 8.89
C GLY A 471 -1.90 2.03 10.21
N PRO A 472 -1.27 2.33 11.35
CA PRO A 472 0.12 2.75 11.49
C PRO A 472 1.10 1.70 10.96
N THR A 473 2.39 2.03 10.98
CA THR A 473 3.43 0.99 10.91
C THR A 473 3.36 0.07 12.14
N ASP A 474 3.92 -1.14 12.06
CA ASP A 474 3.97 -2.11 13.16
C ASP A 474 4.70 -1.52 14.39
N ASP A 475 5.67 -0.63 14.15
CA ASP A 475 6.44 0.14 15.14
C ASP A 475 5.82 1.52 15.49
N LEU A 476 4.50 1.70 15.25
CA LEU A 476 3.69 2.85 15.68
C LEU A 476 4.02 4.22 15.07
N PHE A 477 4.78 4.27 13.98
CA PHE A 477 4.93 5.51 13.21
C PHE A 477 3.69 5.88 12.40
N PHE A 478 3.46 7.19 12.29
CA PHE A 478 2.36 7.81 11.58
C PHE A 478 2.49 7.58 10.06
N LYS A 479 1.59 6.76 9.51
CA LYS A 479 1.46 6.51 8.07
C LYS A 479 -0.01 6.34 7.68
N PRO A 480 -0.40 6.76 6.46
CA PRO A 480 0.38 7.54 5.50
C PRO A 480 0.63 8.99 5.98
N ALA A 481 1.47 9.76 5.29
CA ALA A 481 1.80 11.13 5.71
C ALA A 481 0.72 12.13 5.28
N ILE A 482 0.18 11.99 4.07
CA ILE A 482 -0.76 12.93 3.46
C ILE A 482 -1.62 12.24 2.38
N THR A 483 -2.73 12.83 1.99
CA THR A 483 -3.57 12.41 0.86
C THR A 483 -3.39 13.33 -0.35
N ALA A 484 -3.35 12.75 -1.55
CA ALA A 484 -3.42 13.49 -2.82
C ALA A 484 -4.40 12.80 -3.81
N PRO A 485 -4.88 13.50 -4.85
CA PRO A 485 -5.76 12.90 -5.86
C PRO A 485 -5.12 11.69 -6.55
N GLY A 486 -5.78 10.53 -6.48
CA GLY A 486 -5.30 9.28 -7.05
C GLY A 486 -6.38 8.31 -7.52
N GLY A 487 -7.66 8.57 -7.26
CA GLY A 487 -8.78 7.79 -7.79
C GLY A 487 -9.39 8.46 -9.04
N HIS A 488 -9.64 7.65 -10.07
CA HIS A 488 -10.24 8.08 -11.34
C HIS A 488 -9.48 9.23 -12.03
N ILE A 489 -8.15 9.10 -12.11
CA ILE A 489 -7.26 10.09 -12.72
C ILE A 489 -7.09 9.80 -14.21
N LEU A 490 -7.50 10.74 -15.07
CA LEU A 490 -7.22 10.69 -16.50
C LEU A 490 -5.78 11.15 -16.74
N SER A 491 -4.97 10.32 -17.41
CA SER A 491 -3.56 10.59 -17.64
C SER A 491 -3.06 9.91 -18.91
N THR A 492 -1.88 10.29 -19.38
CA THR A 492 -1.20 9.63 -20.50
C THR A 492 -0.88 8.16 -20.17
N TRP A 493 -0.88 7.34 -21.21
CA TRP A 493 -0.71 5.88 -21.18
C TRP A 493 0.13 5.44 -22.39
N PRO A 494 0.73 4.23 -22.45
CA PRO A 494 1.45 3.79 -23.64
C PRO A 494 0.62 3.96 -24.92
N VAL A 495 1.23 4.56 -25.95
CA VAL A 495 0.61 4.78 -27.26
C VAL A 495 0.09 3.46 -27.87
N PRO A 496 0.84 2.33 -27.83
CA PRO A 496 0.31 1.05 -28.30
C PRO A 496 -0.93 0.55 -27.54
N LEU A 497 -1.21 1.11 -26.35
CA LEU A 497 -2.37 0.78 -25.51
C LEU A 497 -3.46 1.85 -25.54
N GLY A 498 -3.34 2.88 -26.39
CA GLY A 498 -4.36 3.92 -26.58
C GLY A 498 -3.90 5.35 -26.27
N GLY A 499 -2.72 5.54 -25.67
CA GLY A 499 -2.15 6.88 -25.42
C GLY A 499 -2.71 7.58 -24.16
N TRP A 500 -3.92 7.22 -23.72
CA TRP A 500 -4.56 7.76 -22.52
C TRP A 500 -5.25 6.65 -21.71
N ALA A 501 -5.38 6.84 -20.41
CA ALA A 501 -6.13 5.94 -19.54
C ALA A 501 -6.70 6.67 -18.33
N LEU A 502 -7.84 6.18 -17.84
CA LEU A 502 -8.39 6.52 -16.54
C LEU A 502 -7.90 5.49 -15.53
N LEU A 503 -7.14 5.91 -14.52
CA LEU A 503 -6.47 5.02 -13.55
C LEU A 503 -6.84 5.39 -12.11
N SER A 504 -6.88 4.40 -11.23
CA SER A 504 -7.00 4.59 -9.78
C SER A 504 -5.84 3.92 -9.04
N GLY A 505 -5.30 4.56 -8.02
CA GLY A 505 -4.29 3.99 -7.13
C GLY A 505 -3.48 5.05 -6.38
N THR A 506 -2.87 4.66 -5.25
CA THR A 506 -1.87 5.51 -4.58
C THR A 506 -0.65 5.78 -5.48
N SER A 507 -0.41 4.93 -6.49
CA SER A 507 0.54 5.13 -7.60
C SER A 507 0.23 6.37 -8.46
N MET A 508 -1.01 6.89 -8.47
CA MET A 508 -1.40 8.14 -9.15
C MET A 508 -1.32 9.34 -8.19
N ALA A 509 -1.65 9.16 -6.91
CA ALA A 509 -1.51 10.19 -5.89
C ALA A 509 -0.04 10.59 -5.64
N THR A 510 0.86 9.62 -5.68
CA THR A 510 2.30 9.82 -5.45
C THR A 510 2.95 10.80 -6.44
N PRO A 511 2.80 10.67 -7.77
CA PRO A 511 3.30 11.65 -8.72
C PRO A 511 2.58 12.99 -8.61
N PHE A 512 1.30 13.04 -8.23
CA PHE A 512 0.61 14.32 -7.95
C PHE A 512 1.33 15.09 -6.83
N MET A 513 1.69 14.39 -5.74
CA MET A 513 2.46 14.95 -4.63
C MET A 513 3.87 15.36 -5.08
N ALA A 514 4.53 14.60 -5.95
CA ALA A 514 5.84 14.95 -6.50
C ALA A 514 5.79 16.25 -7.33
N GLY A 515 4.77 16.41 -8.18
CA GLY A 515 4.54 17.67 -8.90
C GLY A 515 4.23 18.83 -7.96
N SER A 516 3.44 18.60 -6.91
CA SER A 516 3.14 19.61 -5.89
C SER A 516 4.42 20.07 -5.15
N ALA A 517 5.31 19.15 -4.83
CA ALA A 517 6.62 19.44 -4.28
C ALA A 517 7.51 20.22 -5.26
N ALA A 518 7.40 19.97 -6.56
CA ALA A 518 8.11 20.76 -7.57
C ALA A 518 7.60 22.19 -7.66
N LEU A 519 6.28 22.41 -7.55
CA LEU A 519 5.72 23.75 -7.45
C LEU A 519 6.26 24.49 -6.22
N LEU A 520 6.32 23.82 -5.06
CA LEU A 520 6.94 24.37 -3.85
C LEU A 520 8.41 24.77 -4.07
N LEU A 521 9.24 23.87 -4.58
CA LEU A 521 10.67 24.13 -4.79
C LEU A 521 10.92 25.22 -5.85
N SER A 522 10.05 25.34 -6.86
CA SER A 522 10.15 26.38 -7.89
C SER A 522 9.96 27.80 -7.35
N VAL A 523 9.21 27.93 -6.24
CA VAL A 523 8.89 29.23 -5.62
C VAL A 523 9.76 29.52 -4.40
N LYS A 524 9.97 28.52 -3.53
CA LYS A 524 10.72 28.68 -2.28
C LYS A 524 12.22 28.43 -2.44
N GLY A 525 12.64 27.88 -3.58
CA GLY A 525 14.01 27.48 -3.84
C GLY A 525 14.29 26.04 -3.42
N LYS A 526 15.45 25.53 -3.86
CA LYS A 526 15.83 24.12 -3.77
C LYS A 526 16.85 23.84 -2.66
N SER A 527 16.86 24.67 -1.61
CA SER A 527 17.79 24.46 -0.51
C SER A 527 17.40 23.21 0.28
N ALA A 528 18.39 22.56 0.90
CA ALA A 528 18.16 21.40 1.76
C ALA A 528 17.18 21.70 2.90
N GLU A 529 17.16 22.93 3.41
CA GLU A 529 16.23 23.38 4.46
C GLU A 529 14.77 23.41 3.98
N VAL A 530 14.51 23.91 2.77
CA VAL A 530 13.16 23.91 2.17
C VAL A 530 12.71 22.47 1.93
N ALA A 531 13.58 21.62 1.37
CA ALA A 531 13.26 20.22 1.11
C ALA A 531 12.99 19.43 2.41
N ALA A 532 13.81 19.62 3.45
CA ALA A 532 13.65 18.94 4.73
C ALA A 532 12.38 19.36 5.48
N THR A 533 11.91 20.59 5.28
CA THR A 533 10.67 21.10 5.90
C THR A 533 9.42 20.86 5.06
N ALA A 534 9.57 20.51 3.77
CA ALA A 534 8.45 20.36 2.83
C ALA A 534 7.34 19.45 3.36
N ARG A 535 7.69 18.27 3.91
CA ARG A 535 6.71 17.35 4.50
C ARG A 535 5.88 18.03 5.60
N SER A 536 6.52 18.69 6.55
CA SER A 536 5.83 19.33 7.67
C SER A 536 4.91 20.45 7.18
N VAL A 537 5.34 21.25 6.22
CA VAL A 537 4.49 22.30 5.64
C VAL A 537 3.29 21.67 4.94
N PHE A 538 3.51 20.70 4.05
CA PHE A 538 2.43 19.98 3.36
C PHE A 538 1.41 19.38 4.31
N GLN A 539 1.86 18.76 5.40
CA GLN A 539 0.98 18.19 6.40
C GLN A 539 0.21 19.26 7.16
N SER A 540 0.92 20.27 7.66
CA SER A 540 0.30 21.29 8.51
C SER A 540 -0.74 22.14 7.76
N THR A 541 -0.65 22.28 6.45
CA THR A 541 -1.64 23.00 5.63
C THR A 541 -2.69 22.09 4.99
N ALA A 542 -2.61 20.77 5.21
CA ALA A 542 -3.53 19.84 4.56
C ALA A 542 -4.98 20.05 5.05
N LYS A 543 -5.94 19.66 4.22
CA LYS A 543 -7.36 19.72 4.55
C LYS A 543 -7.86 18.35 5.02
N PRO A 544 -8.26 18.18 6.29
CA PRO A 544 -8.87 16.93 6.74
C PRO A 544 -10.13 16.59 5.92
N LEU A 545 -10.25 15.33 5.53
CA LEU A 545 -11.35 14.79 4.74
C LEU A 545 -12.40 14.12 5.62
N ALA A 546 -13.67 14.26 5.25
CA ALA A 546 -14.75 13.47 5.83
C ALA A 546 -14.61 11.99 5.44
N SER A 547 -15.21 11.09 6.20
CA SER A 547 -15.24 9.67 5.83
C SER A 547 -16.23 9.30 4.74
N ASP A 548 -17.28 10.12 4.61
CA ASP A 548 -18.35 9.97 3.64
C ASP A 548 -19.07 11.33 3.48
N HIS A 549 -20.01 11.40 2.53
CA HIS A 549 -20.76 12.62 2.25
C HIS A 549 -22.05 12.75 3.07
N THR A 550 -22.26 11.95 4.13
CA THR A 550 -23.43 12.13 4.98
C THR A 550 -23.29 13.36 5.87
N ASP A 551 -24.41 14.05 6.12
CA ASP A 551 -24.41 15.22 7.01
C ASP A 551 -23.98 14.81 8.42
N GLY A 552 -22.91 15.46 8.91
CA GLY A 552 -22.33 15.15 10.23
C GLY A 552 -21.38 13.94 10.24
N ALA A 553 -20.95 13.45 9.06
CA ALA A 553 -19.92 12.43 8.96
C ALA A 553 -18.67 12.81 9.77
N LEU A 554 -18.09 11.81 10.44
CA LEU A 554 -16.82 11.97 11.12
C LEU A 554 -15.72 12.26 10.10
N VAL A 555 -14.72 13.04 10.52
CA VAL A 555 -13.45 13.15 9.79
C VAL A 555 -12.82 11.77 9.67
N GLN A 556 -12.10 11.50 8.59
CA GLN A 556 -11.44 10.22 8.37
C GLN A 556 -10.25 10.05 9.34
N THR A 557 -9.92 8.81 9.71
CA THR A 557 -8.78 8.49 10.58
C THR A 557 -7.45 8.90 9.96
N THR A 558 -6.53 9.43 10.78
CA THR A 558 -5.20 9.83 10.28
C THR A 558 -4.40 8.62 9.80
N ILE A 559 -4.70 7.42 10.30
CA ILE A 559 -4.08 6.17 9.86
C ILE A 559 -4.48 5.75 8.43
N GLN A 560 -5.45 6.43 7.80
CA GLN A 560 -5.74 6.24 6.37
C GLN A 560 -5.50 7.52 5.55
N GLN A 561 -5.86 8.69 6.08
CA GLN A 561 -5.77 9.95 5.33
C GLN A 561 -4.45 10.72 5.52
N GLY A 562 -3.64 10.31 6.49
CA GLY A 562 -2.54 11.11 7.01
C GLY A 562 -3.01 12.43 7.59
N ALA A 563 -2.34 13.52 7.25
CA ALA A 563 -2.73 14.88 7.65
C ALA A 563 -3.95 15.44 6.86
N GLY A 564 -4.40 14.75 5.80
CA GLY A 564 -5.51 15.17 4.95
C GLY A 564 -5.09 15.45 3.51
N LEU A 565 -6.00 16.04 2.72
CA LEU A 565 -5.79 16.37 1.32
C LEU A 565 -4.83 17.55 1.16
N VAL A 566 -3.81 17.38 0.32
CA VAL A 566 -2.85 18.43 -0.02
C VAL A 566 -3.55 19.72 -0.52
N GLN A 567 -3.14 20.88 0.00
CA GLN A 567 -3.57 22.21 -0.44
C GLN A 567 -2.36 22.99 -0.98
N VAL A 568 -2.00 22.75 -2.24
CA VAL A 568 -0.73 23.19 -2.83
C VAL A 568 -0.63 24.72 -2.86
N TYR A 569 -1.71 25.42 -3.17
CA TYR A 569 -1.71 26.89 -3.11
C TYR A 569 -1.38 27.40 -1.70
N ASP A 570 -2.04 26.83 -0.68
CA ASP A 570 -1.91 27.28 0.69
C ASP A 570 -0.48 27.01 1.22
N VAL A 571 0.13 25.89 0.84
CA VAL A 571 1.54 25.56 1.13
C VAL A 571 2.49 26.67 0.65
N LEU A 572 2.31 27.17 -0.57
CA LEU A 572 3.22 28.16 -1.16
C LEU A 572 3.10 29.53 -0.48
N PHE A 573 1.92 29.87 0.03
CA PHE A 573 1.64 31.18 0.63
C PHE A 573 1.49 31.15 2.15
N ALA A 574 1.67 29.98 2.77
CA ALA A 574 1.68 29.81 4.22
C ALA A 574 2.69 30.78 4.86
N THR A 575 2.22 31.47 5.89
CA THR A 575 3.01 32.39 6.71
C THR A 575 2.97 32.02 8.18
N THR A 576 2.35 30.88 8.50
CA THR A 576 2.42 30.21 9.79
C THR A 576 3.05 28.84 9.59
N ILE A 577 4.12 28.56 10.34
CA ILE A 577 4.81 27.27 10.29
C ILE A 577 4.60 26.55 11.63
N ILE A 578 4.22 25.28 11.57
CA ILE A 578 4.08 24.38 12.72
C ILE A 578 5.17 23.32 12.69
N SER A 579 5.78 23.06 13.85
CA SER A 579 6.73 21.96 14.01
C SER A 579 6.71 21.37 15.42
N PRO A 580 6.62 20.03 15.60
CA PRO A 580 6.41 19.04 14.55
C PRO A 580 4.95 19.08 14.02
N ALA A 581 4.77 18.67 12.76
CA ALA A 581 3.44 18.52 12.14
C ALA A 581 2.71 17.22 12.54
N GLU A 582 3.41 16.31 13.24
CA GLU A 582 2.90 15.05 13.75
C GLU A 582 3.26 14.89 15.23
N LEU A 583 2.32 14.44 16.05
CA LEU A 583 2.48 14.13 17.47
C LEU A 583 2.18 12.66 17.72
N LEU A 584 3.22 11.88 18.02
CA LEU A 584 3.10 10.47 18.38
C LEU A 584 2.90 10.34 19.90
N LEU A 585 1.71 9.93 20.29
CA LEU A 585 1.33 9.74 21.71
C LEU A 585 1.71 8.36 22.25
N ASN A 586 2.17 7.47 21.35
CA ASN A 586 2.54 6.09 21.63
C ASN A 586 1.37 5.25 22.18
N ASP A 587 1.67 4.09 22.74
CA ASP A 587 0.74 3.14 23.33
C ASP A 587 0.49 3.40 24.83
N THR A 588 -0.31 2.59 25.51
CA THR A 588 -0.59 2.80 26.94
C THR A 588 0.57 2.45 27.87
N ALA A 589 1.49 1.58 27.44
CA ALA A 589 2.67 1.20 28.21
C ALA A 589 3.74 2.30 28.20
N HIS A 590 3.85 3.04 27.10
CA HIS A 590 4.84 4.08 26.85
C HIS A 590 4.21 5.43 26.52
N PHE A 591 3.02 5.70 27.09
CA PHE A 591 2.19 6.86 26.76
C PHE A 591 2.92 8.19 26.95
N VAL A 592 2.93 9.01 25.90
CA VAL A 592 3.51 10.36 25.90
C VAL A 592 2.38 11.39 25.86
N GLY A 593 1.75 11.59 27.02
CA GLY A 593 0.56 12.43 27.16
C GLY A 593 0.81 13.94 27.11
N THR A 594 2.02 14.41 27.37
CA THR A 594 2.37 15.83 27.22
C THR A 594 3.26 15.99 25.99
N GLN A 595 2.77 16.75 25.02
CA GLN A 595 3.44 17.03 23.75
C GLN A 595 3.67 18.53 23.60
N LYS A 596 4.65 18.88 22.76
CA LYS A 596 5.00 20.26 22.46
C LYS A 596 5.05 20.47 20.96
N PHE A 597 4.54 21.60 20.50
CA PHE A 597 4.74 22.04 19.11
C PHE A 597 4.94 23.56 19.07
N ALA A 598 5.78 24.00 18.15
CA ALA A 598 6.11 25.39 17.92
C ALA A 598 5.26 25.96 16.80
N VAL A 599 4.76 27.18 17.00
CA VAL A 599 4.07 28.00 16.00
C VAL A 599 4.95 29.20 15.69
N THR A 600 5.27 29.41 14.41
CA THR A 600 6.12 30.52 13.96
C THR A 600 5.38 31.39 12.97
N ASN A 601 5.35 32.70 13.21
CA ASN A 601 4.83 33.69 12.27
C ASN A 601 5.95 34.16 11.33
N THR A 602 5.95 33.70 10.08
CA THR A 602 6.88 34.15 9.03
C THR A 602 6.31 35.29 8.18
N GLY A 603 5.09 35.75 8.50
CA GLY A 603 4.43 36.88 7.87
C GLY A 603 5.06 38.23 8.22
N LYS A 604 4.50 39.30 7.65
CA LYS A 604 5.00 40.69 7.79
C LYS A 604 4.26 41.52 8.85
N SER A 605 3.20 40.98 9.43
CA SER A 605 2.39 41.63 10.46
C SER A 605 2.21 40.72 11.67
N PRO A 606 1.91 41.28 12.86
CA PRO A 606 1.51 40.48 14.01
C PRO A 606 0.28 39.64 13.70
N LYS A 607 0.23 38.42 14.24
CA LYS A 607 -0.86 37.45 14.08
C LYS A 607 -1.34 36.98 15.44
N THR A 608 -2.65 36.84 15.61
CA THR A 608 -3.25 36.29 16.84
C THR A 608 -3.83 34.92 16.53
N TYR A 609 -3.25 33.90 17.14
CA TYR A 609 -3.58 32.51 16.93
C TYR A 609 -4.59 32.03 17.95
N VAL A 610 -5.55 31.23 17.49
CA VAL A 610 -6.52 30.52 18.34
C VAL A 610 -6.37 29.02 18.10
N LEU A 611 -6.19 28.26 19.18
CA LEU A 611 -6.11 26.80 19.11
C LEU A 611 -7.51 26.17 19.11
N LYS A 612 -7.72 25.16 18.26
CA LYS A 612 -8.95 24.37 18.24
C LYS A 612 -8.65 22.88 18.11
N HIS A 613 -9.28 22.08 18.95
CA HIS A 613 -9.21 20.62 18.84
C HIS A 613 -10.29 20.10 17.87
N SER A 614 -9.87 19.32 16.89
CA SER A 614 -10.76 18.61 15.95
C SER A 614 -10.54 17.11 16.12
N PRO A 615 -11.35 16.44 16.96
CA PRO A 615 -11.21 15.01 17.18
C PRO A 615 -11.65 14.20 15.95
N VAL A 616 -11.02 13.05 15.78
CA VAL A 616 -11.40 12.04 14.82
C VAL A 616 -11.87 10.79 15.58
N GLY A 617 -12.84 10.06 15.02
CA GLY A 617 -13.29 8.79 15.62
C GLY A 617 -12.15 7.79 15.76
N THR A 618 -12.18 6.98 16.82
CA THR A 618 -11.15 5.98 17.12
C THR A 618 -11.32 4.76 16.21
N ALA A 619 -10.25 4.36 15.51
CA ALA A 619 -10.22 3.18 14.66
C ALA A 619 -10.15 1.91 15.49
N VAL A 620 -11.08 0.98 15.29
CA VAL A 620 -11.13 -0.32 15.95
C VAL A 620 -10.43 -1.33 15.04
N THR A 621 -9.19 -1.70 15.36
CA THR A 621 -8.30 -2.38 14.42
C THR A 621 -8.49 -3.90 14.38
N GLY A 622 -9.20 -4.47 15.35
CA GLY A 622 -9.45 -5.91 15.46
C GLY A 622 -8.66 -6.55 16.60
N SER A 623 -8.89 -7.83 16.83
CA SER A 623 -8.24 -8.60 17.90
C SER A 623 -7.03 -9.37 17.35
N ILE A 624 -7.14 -10.70 17.29
CA ILE A 624 -6.20 -11.59 16.60
C ILE A 624 -6.38 -11.49 15.08
N LEU A 625 -7.61 -11.31 14.61
CA LEU A 625 -7.90 -10.98 13.23
C LEU A 625 -8.02 -9.46 13.06
N PRO A 626 -7.43 -8.90 12.00
CA PRO A 626 -7.62 -7.49 11.68
C PRO A 626 -9.07 -7.26 11.25
N ALA A 627 -9.61 -6.10 11.59
CA ALA A 627 -10.90 -5.67 11.08
C ALA A 627 -10.75 -5.26 9.61
N SER A 628 -11.49 -5.90 8.70
CA SER A 628 -11.46 -5.60 7.27
C SER A 628 -11.84 -4.15 6.98
N GLY A 629 -11.28 -3.61 5.90
CA GLY A 629 -11.61 -2.29 5.39
C GLY A 629 -13.06 -2.19 4.88
N PRO A 630 -13.73 -1.04 5.04
CA PRO A 630 -13.29 0.14 5.79
C PRO A 630 -13.22 -0.17 7.29
N VAL A 631 -12.11 0.20 7.93
CA VAL A 631 -11.85 -0.11 9.34
C VAL A 631 -12.97 0.50 10.21
N PRO A 632 -13.62 -0.28 11.09
CA PRO A 632 -14.68 0.23 11.95
C PRO A 632 -14.18 1.35 12.87
N ARG A 633 -15.06 2.29 13.21
CA ARG A 633 -14.72 3.45 14.03
C ARG A 633 -15.72 3.65 15.16
N SER A 634 -15.23 4.00 16.35
CA SER A 634 -16.06 4.51 17.44
C SER A 634 -16.09 6.04 17.43
N ALA A 635 -17.12 6.63 18.04
CA ALA A 635 -17.21 8.09 18.21
C ALA A 635 -16.35 8.59 19.40
N ASP A 636 -15.67 7.71 20.12
CA ASP A 636 -14.77 8.08 21.21
C ASP A 636 -13.48 8.69 20.65
N TYR A 637 -12.93 9.66 21.37
CA TYR A 637 -11.72 10.38 20.98
C TYR A 637 -10.91 10.80 22.21
N ALA A 638 -9.62 11.08 22.02
CA ALA A 638 -8.78 11.65 23.06
C ALA A 638 -9.20 13.10 23.37
N SER A 639 -9.20 13.49 24.63
CA SER A 639 -9.32 14.91 24.99
C SER A 639 -7.94 15.56 25.00
N VAL A 640 -7.89 16.85 24.66
CA VAL A 640 -6.68 17.67 24.73
C VAL A 640 -6.96 18.94 25.54
N SER A 641 -5.97 19.38 26.30
CA SER A 641 -5.93 20.67 26.97
C SER A 641 -4.63 21.38 26.63
N PHE A 642 -4.68 22.71 26.54
CA PHE A 642 -3.53 23.55 26.22
C PHE A 642 -3.13 24.36 27.44
N ASP A 643 -1.84 24.67 27.58
CA ASP A 643 -1.35 25.66 28.53
C ASP A 643 -1.88 27.07 28.22
N GLU A 644 -2.13 27.36 26.95
CA GLU A 644 -2.84 28.53 26.47
C GLU A 644 -3.65 28.26 25.20
N GLU A 645 -4.83 28.89 25.07
CA GLU A 645 -5.71 28.71 23.91
C GLU A 645 -5.56 29.82 22.86
N THR A 646 -4.92 30.94 23.21
CA THR A 646 -4.77 32.11 22.35
C THR A 646 -3.50 32.87 22.67
N PHE A 647 -2.73 33.22 21.63
CA PHE A 647 -1.49 34.00 21.76
C PHE A 647 -1.23 34.84 20.51
N THR A 648 -0.38 35.86 20.64
CA THR A 648 -0.04 36.79 19.54
C THR A 648 1.45 36.73 19.25
N LEU A 649 1.83 36.56 17.98
CA LEU A 649 3.21 36.57 17.52
C LEU A 649 3.46 37.73 16.56
N ASN A 650 4.48 38.53 16.85
CA ASN A 650 5.04 39.49 15.89
C ASN A 650 5.77 38.75 14.76
N PRO A 651 6.05 39.42 13.63
CA PRO A 651 6.86 38.85 12.54
C PRO A 651 8.17 38.24 13.03
N GLY A 652 8.45 37.00 12.61
CA GLY A 652 9.64 36.25 12.97
C GLY A 652 9.63 35.63 14.37
N GLN A 653 8.57 35.81 15.16
CA GLN A 653 8.48 35.18 16.48
C GLN A 653 7.98 33.75 16.38
N THR A 654 8.50 32.92 17.28
CA THR A 654 8.10 31.53 17.50
C THR A 654 7.60 31.38 18.93
N HIS A 655 6.56 30.58 19.11
CA HIS A 655 5.99 30.26 20.41
C HIS A 655 5.74 28.77 20.54
N GLU A 656 6.09 28.19 21.69
CA GLU A 656 5.90 26.78 21.98
C GLU A 656 4.61 26.59 22.76
N VAL A 657 3.72 25.74 22.24
CA VAL A 657 2.46 25.34 22.88
C VAL A 657 2.66 23.99 23.55
N VAL A 658 2.13 23.82 24.77
CA VAL A 658 2.09 22.54 25.48
C VAL A 658 0.68 21.95 25.41
N ALA A 659 0.55 20.82 24.71
CA ALA A 659 -0.70 20.06 24.62
C ALA A 659 -0.66 18.84 25.56
N THR A 660 -1.66 18.70 26.43
CA THR A 660 -1.81 17.56 27.33
C THR A 660 -3.01 16.72 26.93
N PHE A 661 -2.77 15.46 26.59
CA PHE A 661 -3.72 14.48 26.07
C PHE A 661 -4.19 13.50 27.13
N THR A 662 -5.46 13.11 27.05
CA THR A 662 -6.01 11.95 27.76
C THR A 662 -6.59 10.96 26.74
N PRO A 663 -6.14 9.69 26.71
CA PRO A 663 -6.66 8.69 25.77
C PRO A 663 -8.17 8.43 25.98
N PRO A 664 -8.89 8.03 24.91
CA PRO A 664 -10.29 7.62 25.04
C PRO A 664 -10.43 6.34 25.86
N LYS A 665 -11.62 6.13 26.45
CA LYS A 665 -11.98 4.88 27.13
C LYS A 665 -12.65 3.93 26.15
N VAL A 666 -11.89 3.01 25.59
CA VAL A 666 -12.31 2.05 24.57
C VAL A 666 -11.82 0.64 24.93
N ASP A 667 -12.35 -0.38 24.23
CA ASP A 667 -11.94 -1.76 24.45
C ASP A 667 -10.52 -2.02 23.92
N ALA A 668 -9.55 -2.08 24.84
CA ALA A 668 -8.14 -2.29 24.53
C ALA A 668 -7.85 -3.62 23.80
N THR A 669 -8.74 -4.63 23.92
CA THR A 669 -8.54 -5.93 23.24
C THR A 669 -8.68 -5.85 21.72
N THR A 670 -9.23 -4.74 21.23
CA THR A 670 -9.38 -4.45 19.79
C THR A 670 -8.27 -3.56 19.21
N PHE A 671 -7.22 -3.32 20.02
CA PHE A 671 -6.08 -2.45 19.70
C PHE A 671 -6.50 -1.13 19.03
N PRO A 672 -7.35 -0.33 19.70
CA PRO A 672 -7.96 0.84 19.08
C PRO A 672 -6.98 2.00 18.92
N VAL A 673 -6.86 2.53 17.69
CA VAL A 673 -5.98 3.65 17.36
C VAL A 673 -6.80 4.95 17.30
N TYR A 674 -6.50 5.89 18.18
CA TYR A 674 -7.16 7.19 18.25
C TYR A 674 -6.30 8.27 17.61
N SER A 675 -6.94 9.27 17.00
CA SER A 675 -6.26 10.32 16.25
C SER A 675 -7.03 11.63 16.24
N GLY A 676 -6.42 12.70 15.73
CA GLY A 676 -7.10 13.95 15.47
C GLY A 676 -6.16 15.08 15.11
N PHE A 677 -6.69 16.30 15.12
CA PHE A 677 -5.98 17.50 14.71
C PHE A 677 -6.06 18.59 15.78
N ILE A 678 -4.97 19.34 15.93
CA ILE A 678 -4.95 20.61 16.66
C ILE A 678 -4.75 21.71 15.63
N HIS A 679 -5.82 22.46 15.37
CA HIS A 679 -5.82 23.60 14.46
C HIS A 679 -5.28 24.85 15.16
N VAL A 680 -4.50 25.62 14.43
CA VAL A 680 -3.89 26.89 14.83
C VAL A 680 -4.37 27.94 13.82
N VAL A 681 -5.38 28.71 14.21
CA VAL A 681 -6.14 29.57 13.29
C VAL A 681 -5.76 31.03 13.49
N SER A 682 -5.39 31.74 12.42
CA SER A 682 -5.18 33.21 12.43
C SER A 682 -5.45 33.80 11.06
N ASP A 683 -6.18 34.92 10.99
CA ASP A 683 -6.35 35.75 9.78
C ASP A 683 -6.73 34.97 8.50
N GLY A 684 -7.59 33.96 8.63
CA GLY A 684 -8.04 33.12 7.51
C GLY A 684 -7.08 31.98 7.13
N GLU A 685 -5.90 31.90 7.75
CA GLU A 685 -5.02 30.73 7.70
C GLU A 685 -5.43 29.74 8.79
N ASP A 686 -5.58 28.48 8.40
CA ASP A 686 -5.87 27.34 9.29
C ASP A 686 -4.83 26.27 9.00
N VAL A 687 -3.84 26.18 9.88
CA VAL A 687 -2.80 25.15 9.85
C VAL A 687 -2.96 24.25 11.08
N HIS A 688 -2.48 23.01 11.02
CA HIS A 688 -2.66 22.06 12.10
C HIS A 688 -1.43 21.19 12.38
N THR A 689 -1.39 20.61 13.58
CA THR A 689 -0.58 19.42 13.85
C THR A 689 -1.50 18.21 14.04
N SER A 690 -1.11 17.07 13.48
CA SER A 690 -1.88 15.81 13.57
C SER A 690 -1.36 14.98 14.73
N TYR A 691 -2.23 14.28 15.46
CA TYR A 691 -1.81 13.35 16.52
C TYR A 691 -2.37 11.95 16.33
N MET A 692 -1.67 10.97 16.88
CA MET A 692 -2.07 9.57 16.89
C MET A 692 -1.56 8.87 18.16
N GLY A 693 -2.37 7.96 18.71
CA GLY A 693 -1.95 7.06 19.79
C GLY A 693 -2.74 5.75 19.80
N LEU A 694 -2.24 4.76 20.53
CA LEU A 694 -2.87 3.45 20.69
C LEU A 694 -3.46 3.35 22.10
N ALA A 695 -4.75 3.08 22.21
CA ALA A 695 -5.44 2.90 23.49
C ALA A 695 -5.39 1.43 23.98
N ALA A 696 -4.22 0.82 23.81
CA ALA A 696 -3.82 -0.50 24.26
C ALA A 696 -2.28 -0.53 24.43
N SER A 697 -1.74 -1.59 25.04
CA SER A 697 -0.30 -1.86 25.05
C SER A 697 0.02 -2.71 23.82
N ILE A 698 0.92 -2.25 22.95
CA ILE A 698 1.24 -2.98 21.73
C ILE A 698 1.94 -4.31 22.03
N ARG A 699 2.66 -4.38 23.15
CA ARG A 699 3.29 -5.61 23.66
C ARG A 699 2.29 -6.72 23.99
N ASP A 700 1.02 -6.37 24.22
CA ASP A 700 -0.04 -7.35 24.49
C ASP A 700 -0.64 -7.95 23.20
N LYS A 701 -0.25 -7.43 22.02
CA LYS A 701 -0.72 -7.95 20.74
C LYS A 701 -0.03 -9.26 20.42
N ALA A 702 -0.83 -10.32 20.28
CA ALA A 702 -0.35 -11.60 19.82
C ALA A 702 0.18 -11.47 18.39
N VAL A 703 1.37 -12.03 18.18
CA VAL A 703 2.07 -12.08 16.90
C VAL A 703 1.76 -13.39 16.20
N LEU A 704 1.84 -14.53 16.90
CA LEU A 704 1.47 -15.83 16.32
C LEU A 704 -0.02 -16.06 16.45
N ASP A 705 -0.67 -16.38 15.32
CA ASP A 705 -2.07 -16.81 15.34
C ASP A 705 -2.16 -18.28 15.78
N THR A 706 -2.52 -18.47 17.04
CA THR A 706 -2.81 -19.79 17.61
C THR A 706 -4.30 -20.05 17.79
N SER A 707 -5.14 -19.20 17.20
CA SER A 707 -6.59 -19.34 17.23
C SER A 707 -7.05 -20.30 16.12
N THR A 708 -8.33 -20.65 16.16
CA THR A 708 -9.01 -21.30 15.03
C THR A 708 -9.87 -20.30 14.24
N GLU A 709 -9.80 -19.00 14.56
CA GLU A 709 -10.72 -17.98 14.03
C GLU A 709 -10.51 -17.74 12.53
N ALA A 710 -9.26 -17.73 12.05
CA ALA A 710 -8.94 -17.52 10.65
C ALA A 710 -9.35 -18.70 9.74
N LEU A 711 -9.08 -19.93 10.20
CA LEU A 711 -8.93 -21.11 9.34
C LEU A 711 -9.69 -22.35 9.80
N GLY A 712 -10.35 -22.28 10.96
CA GLY A 712 -10.98 -23.45 11.59
C GLY A 712 -9.99 -24.53 12.06
N VAL A 713 -8.69 -24.29 11.92
CA VAL A 713 -7.58 -25.13 12.38
C VAL A 713 -6.61 -24.29 13.19
N GLN A 714 -5.99 -24.89 14.20
CA GLN A 714 -5.00 -24.23 15.03
C GLN A 714 -3.65 -24.24 14.32
N LEU A 715 -3.03 -23.08 14.15
CA LEU A 715 -1.66 -22.89 13.66
C LEU A 715 -0.72 -22.50 14.82
N PRO A 716 0.61 -22.55 14.64
CA PRO A 716 1.35 -23.25 13.58
C PRO A 716 1.13 -24.77 13.58
N VAL A 717 1.39 -25.43 12.44
CA VAL A 717 1.38 -26.89 12.30
C VAL A 717 2.59 -27.37 11.51
N LEU A 718 3.00 -28.61 11.77
CA LEU A 718 3.98 -29.36 10.98
C LEU A 718 3.25 -30.58 10.43
N GLU A 719 3.10 -30.69 9.11
CA GLU A 719 2.39 -31.81 8.47
C GLU A 719 3.23 -32.45 7.36
N ASP A 720 2.91 -33.70 7.02
CA ASP A 720 3.40 -34.35 5.82
C ASP A 720 2.50 -34.03 4.60
N PRO A 721 2.95 -34.28 3.36
CA PRO A 721 2.12 -34.09 2.15
C PRO A 721 0.85 -34.96 2.10
N SER A 722 0.69 -35.93 2.99
CA SER A 722 -0.46 -36.83 3.10
C SER A 722 -1.52 -36.37 4.12
N GLY A 723 -1.23 -35.32 4.89
CA GLY A 723 -2.10 -34.75 5.92
C GLY A 723 -2.05 -35.47 7.28
N ALA A 724 -0.99 -36.24 7.56
CA ALA A 724 -0.81 -36.89 8.86
C ALA A 724 -0.29 -35.89 9.91
N THR A 725 -0.83 -35.98 11.14
CA THR A 725 -0.64 -34.99 12.22
C THR A 725 0.16 -35.52 13.42
N GLU A 726 0.69 -36.74 13.34
CA GLU A 726 1.44 -37.40 14.41
C GLU A 726 2.88 -37.70 13.99
N ALA A 727 3.76 -37.97 14.97
CA ALA A 727 5.20 -38.14 14.80
C ALA A 727 5.59 -38.93 13.54
N ALA A 728 6.04 -38.20 12.53
CA ALA A 728 6.37 -38.73 11.21
C ALA A 728 7.90 -38.76 11.03
N ASN A 729 8.36 -39.80 10.34
CA ASN A 729 9.76 -39.96 9.95
C ASN A 729 9.88 -39.52 8.49
N TYR A 730 10.71 -38.52 8.22
CA TYR A 730 10.88 -37.92 6.90
C TYR A 730 12.21 -38.34 6.28
N THR A 731 12.15 -38.76 5.02
CA THR A 731 13.34 -39.15 4.24
C THR A 731 13.95 -38.00 3.43
N PHE A 732 13.19 -36.92 3.20
CA PHE A 732 13.59 -35.79 2.33
C PHE A 732 13.91 -36.21 0.88
N VAL A 733 13.32 -37.32 0.44
CA VAL A 733 13.49 -37.87 -0.92
C VAL A 733 12.11 -37.96 -1.57
N ASN A 734 12.01 -37.55 -2.84
CA ASN A 734 10.80 -37.63 -3.65
C ASN A 734 9.57 -36.91 -3.05
N GLY A 735 9.76 -35.78 -2.37
CA GLY A 735 8.67 -34.99 -1.79
C GLY A 735 8.27 -35.40 -0.37
N ASP A 736 8.99 -36.34 0.26
CA ASP A 736 8.78 -36.76 1.65
C ASP A 736 9.51 -35.83 2.64
N GLU A 737 9.15 -34.55 2.61
CA GLU A 737 9.64 -33.52 3.52
C GLU A 737 8.50 -32.96 4.39
N PRO A 738 8.80 -32.52 5.63
CA PRO A 738 7.81 -31.84 6.45
C PRO A 738 7.49 -30.45 5.91
N PHE A 739 6.20 -30.11 5.89
CA PHE A 739 5.71 -28.77 5.60
C PHE A 739 5.36 -28.05 6.89
N LEU A 740 6.03 -26.93 7.16
CA LEU A 740 5.70 -26.05 8.26
C LEU A 740 4.73 -24.96 7.79
N LEU A 741 3.57 -24.84 8.44
CA LEU A 741 2.55 -23.85 8.13
C LEU A 741 2.27 -22.98 9.37
N TRP A 742 2.26 -21.66 9.21
CA TRP A 742 1.98 -20.72 10.29
C TRP A 742 1.23 -19.48 9.79
N ARG A 743 0.73 -18.69 10.72
CA ARG A 743 0.16 -17.38 10.44
C ARG A 743 0.64 -16.37 11.48
N LEU A 744 1.06 -15.20 11.00
CA LEU A 744 1.34 -14.03 11.80
C LEU A 744 0.08 -13.16 11.87
N ALA A 745 -0.48 -13.03 13.07
CA ALA A 745 -1.59 -12.14 13.39
C ALA A 745 -1.15 -10.66 13.45
N PHE A 746 0.12 -10.44 13.79
CA PHE A 746 0.75 -9.13 13.82
C PHE A 746 2.19 -9.17 13.32
N GLY A 747 2.77 -8.02 13.00
CA GLY A 747 4.17 -7.94 12.58
C GLY A 747 5.13 -8.36 13.70
N THR A 748 6.30 -8.84 13.31
CA THR A 748 7.40 -9.16 14.23
C THR A 748 8.75 -8.68 13.71
N ALA A 749 9.53 -8.09 14.62
CA ALA A 749 10.89 -7.68 14.33
C ALA A 749 11.84 -8.87 14.19
N VAL A 750 11.57 -10.00 14.87
CA VAL A 750 12.38 -11.23 14.81
C VAL A 750 11.46 -12.45 14.73
N PHE A 751 11.57 -13.21 13.65
CA PHE A 751 10.84 -14.45 13.45
C PHE A 751 11.80 -15.59 13.11
N ARG A 752 11.81 -16.64 13.91
CA ARG A 752 12.78 -17.73 13.77
C ARG A 752 12.17 -19.09 14.04
N ALA A 753 12.62 -20.09 13.29
CA ALA A 753 12.41 -21.50 13.61
C ALA A 753 13.74 -22.21 13.77
N ASP A 754 13.86 -22.99 14.85
CA ASP A 754 15.03 -23.78 15.19
C ASP A 754 14.70 -25.26 15.28
N LEU A 755 15.69 -26.09 14.98
CA LEU A 755 15.65 -27.50 15.32
C LEU A 755 16.21 -27.69 16.73
N VAL A 756 15.45 -28.41 17.57
CA VAL A 756 15.83 -28.76 18.94
C VAL A 756 15.71 -30.26 19.16
N THR A 757 16.30 -30.77 20.23
CA THR A 757 16.22 -32.19 20.58
C THR A 757 14.77 -32.64 20.86
N ALA A 758 14.44 -33.90 20.60
CA ALA A 758 13.09 -34.43 20.81
C ALA A 758 12.58 -34.33 22.26
N ASP A 759 13.48 -34.34 23.25
CA ASP A 759 13.18 -34.22 24.68
C ASP A 759 13.04 -32.77 25.16
N THR A 760 13.30 -31.78 24.30
CA THR A 760 13.14 -30.37 24.64
C THR A 760 11.70 -30.05 25.10
N THR A 761 11.61 -29.28 26.18
CA THR A 761 10.38 -28.68 26.73
C THR A 761 10.63 -27.21 27.01
N VAL A 762 9.67 -26.34 26.70
CA VAL A 762 9.79 -24.88 26.91
C VAL A 762 8.58 -24.39 27.73
N PRO A 763 8.78 -23.62 28.82
CA PRO A 763 7.67 -23.06 29.60
C PRO A 763 6.84 -22.07 28.76
N GLY A 764 5.52 -22.13 28.85
CA GLY A 764 4.64 -21.16 28.21
C GLY A 764 4.38 -21.37 26.71
N THR A 765 4.84 -22.47 26.10
CA THR A 765 4.52 -22.80 24.71
C THR A 765 3.05 -23.15 24.53
N VAL A 766 2.45 -22.69 23.44
CA VAL A 766 1.15 -23.19 22.98
C VAL A 766 1.35 -24.61 22.42
N SER A 767 1.11 -25.63 23.23
CA SER A 767 1.26 -27.03 22.82
C SER A 767 0.21 -27.41 21.78
N GLY A 768 0.63 -28.10 20.71
CA GLY A 768 -0.25 -28.56 19.63
C GLY A 768 -1.42 -29.43 20.11
N ARG A 769 -2.62 -29.12 19.57
CA ARG A 769 -3.93 -29.80 19.71
C ARG A 769 -4.21 -30.45 21.07
N GLY A 770 -4.87 -29.68 21.93
CA GLY A 770 -5.83 -30.26 22.87
C GLY A 770 -5.81 -29.76 24.31
N VAL A 771 -5.64 -28.47 24.59
CA VAL A 771 -6.14 -27.89 25.85
C VAL A 771 -6.48 -26.42 25.60
N VAL A 772 -7.73 -26.02 25.84
CA VAL A 772 -8.12 -24.62 26.02
C VAL A 772 -7.59 -24.18 27.39
N PRO A 773 -6.61 -23.28 27.52
CA PRO A 773 -6.32 -22.73 28.84
C PRO A 773 -7.42 -21.72 29.13
N SER A 774 -8.25 -22.01 30.13
CA SER A 774 -9.11 -20.99 30.74
C SER A 774 -8.25 -19.80 31.16
N PHE A 775 -8.72 -18.60 30.80
CA PHE A 775 -8.19 -17.31 31.24
C PHE A 775 -7.83 -17.32 32.73
N THR A 776 -6.54 -17.40 33.03
CA THR A 776 -5.99 -17.01 34.32
C THR A 776 -4.67 -16.28 34.08
N PHE A 777 -4.63 -15.01 34.48
CA PHE A 777 -3.47 -14.13 34.43
C PHE A 777 -2.24 -14.80 35.06
N PRO A 778 -1.06 -14.86 34.39
CA PRO A 778 0.16 -15.30 35.06
C PRO A 778 0.68 -14.19 35.96
N LYS A 779 0.85 -14.51 37.24
CA LYS A 779 1.74 -13.77 38.14
C LYS A 779 3.17 -13.87 37.61
N GLY A 780 3.90 -12.75 37.67
CA GLY A 780 5.30 -12.67 37.25
C GLY A 780 6.15 -13.82 37.75
N GLN A 781 6.76 -14.53 36.81
CA GLN A 781 7.88 -15.42 37.08
C GLN A 781 9.13 -14.81 36.45
N ASN A 782 10.19 -14.75 37.25
CA ASN A 782 11.53 -14.37 36.82
C ASN A 782 11.94 -15.25 35.63
N GLY A 783 12.42 -14.62 34.56
CA GLY A 783 12.76 -15.25 33.29
C GLY A 783 13.73 -16.43 33.44
N GLY A 784 13.39 -17.54 32.77
CA GLY A 784 14.38 -18.48 32.28
C GLY A 784 15.11 -17.86 31.09
N ALA A 785 16.25 -18.42 30.71
CA ALA A 785 17.04 -17.94 29.58
C ALA A 785 17.06 -19.02 28.50
N PHE A 786 16.82 -18.65 27.23
CA PHE A 786 16.73 -19.61 26.11
C PHE A 786 18.03 -20.39 25.94
N SER A 787 19.09 -19.95 26.62
CA SER A 787 20.32 -20.69 26.90
C SER A 787 20.14 -22.13 27.42
N ALA A 788 18.98 -22.47 28.01
CA ALA A 788 18.69 -23.83 28.47
C ALA A 788 18.03 -24.71 27.39
N VAL A 789 17.61 -24.13 26.26
CA VAL A 789 17.09 -24.86 25.11
C VAL A 789 18.26 -25.31 24.25
N ASP A 790 18.39 -26.63 24.06
CA ASP A 790 19.46 -27.21 23.25
C ASP A 790 19.14 -27.05 21.75
N VAL A 791 19.47 -25.88 21.21
CA VAL A 791 19.27 -25.53 19.80
C VAL A 791 20.39 -26.16 18.96
N LEU A 792 20.00 -27.08 18.08
CA LEU A 792 20.92 -27.76 17.17
C LEU A 792 21.29 -26.87 15.98
N GLY A 793 20.34 -26.09 15.49
CA GLY A 793 20.57 -25.13 14.41
C GLY A 793 19.30 -24.49 13.86
N PRO A 794 19.41 -23.34 13.17
CA PRO A 794 18.27 -22.63 12.59
C PRO A 794 17.76 -23.29 11.31
N ILE A 795 16.44 -23.35 11.17
CA ILE A 795 15.73 -23.74 9.93
C ILE A 795 15.53 -22.48 9.07
N PHE A 796 15.09 -21.38 9.67
CA PHE A 796 15.05 -20.05 9.06
C PHE A 796 15.07 -18.95 10.13
N GLU A 797 15.47 -17.74 9.72
CA GLU A 797 15.42 -16.53 10.54
C GLU A 797 15.11 -15.33 9.64
N HIS A 798 14.07 -14.57 9.99
CA HIS A 798 13.57 -13.42 9.24
C HIS A 798 13.35 -12.24 10.18
N ASP A 799 13.85 -11.08 9.76
CA ASP A 799 13.67 -9.83 10.50
C ASP A 799 12.59 -8.97 9.82
N TYR A 800 11.87 -8.19 10.63
CA TYR A 800 10.86 -7.23 10.17
C TYR A 800 9.83 -7.84 9.21
N THR A 801 9.22 -8.93 9.69
CA THR A 801 8.21 -9.68 8.95
C THR A 801 6.84 -9.06 9.24
N PRO A 802 6.07 -8.64 8.21
CA PRO A 802 4.74 -8.08 8.40
C PRO A 802 3.74 -9.18 8.80
N ARG A 803 2.56 -8.78 9.26
CA ARG A 803 1.45 -9.71 9.45
C ARG A 803 0.93 -10.29 8.13
N ASN A 804 0.29 -11.44 8.22
CA ASN A 804 -0.49 -12.00 7.12
C ASN A 804 -1.85 -11.27 6.98
N ASP A 805 -2.49 -11.39 5.82
CA ASP A 805 -3.79 -10.75 5.54
C ASP A 805 -4.93 -11.31 6.39
N GLY A 806 -6.01 -10.54 6.60
CA GLY A 806 -7.23 -10.98 7.28
C GLY A 806 -8.36 -11.39 6.35
N THR A 807 -8.27 -11.09 5.06
CA THR A 807 -9.29 -11.43 4.06
C THR A 807 -8.86 -12.62 3.22
N ASN A 808 -9.77 -13.58 2.99
CA ASN A 808 -9.58 -14.68 2.03
C ASN A 808 -9.85 -14.20 0.58
N SER A 809 -9.38 -12.99 0.25
CA SER A 809 -9.33 -12.49 -1.13
C SER A 809 -8.22 -13.25 -1.88
N ASP A 810 -8.18 -13.16 -3.21
CA ASP A 810 -7.21 -13.84 -4.08
C ASP A 810 -5.71 -13.51 -3.80
N ASP A 811 -5.40 -12.82 -2.70
CA ASP A 811 -4.06 -12.53 -2.20
C ASP A 811 -3.46 -13.74 -1.47
N LEU A 812 -2.34 -14.24 -2.00
CA LEU A 812 -1.61 -15.43 -1.53
C LEU A 812 -0.96 -15.30 -0.12
N ASN A 813 -1.28 -14.24 0.64
CA ASN A 813 -0.65 -13.91 1.93
C ASN A 813 -1.57 -14.15 3.15
N PHE A 814 -2.51 -15.09 3.06
CA PHE A 814 -3.39 -15.42 4.18
C PHE A 814 -2.70 -16.25 5.28
N ALA A 815 -1.75 -17.10 4.88
CA ALA A 815 -0.88 -17.88 5.76
C ALA A 815 0.48 -18.08 5.07
N SER A 816 1.51 -18.43 5.85
CA SER A 816 2.86 -18.64 5.36
C SER A 816 3.29 -20.09 5.56
N GLY A 817 4.02 -20.62 4.58
CA GLY A 817 4.45 -22.00 4.56
C GLY A 817 5.91 -22.18 4.13
N LEU A 818 6.52 -23.26 4.60
CA LEU A 818 7.88 -23.66 4.25
C LEU A 818 8.01 -25.17 4.18
N ASN A 819 8.40 -25.68 3.02
CA ASN A 819 8.97 -27.01 2.88
C ASN A 819 10.36 -27.05 3.54
N MET A 820 10.51 -27.86 4.57
CA MET A 820 11.80 -28.05 5.22
C MET A 820 12.77 -28.81 4.31
N THR A 821 14.04 -28.40 4.30
CA THR A 821 15.12 -29.13 3.63
C THR A 821 15.84 -30.04 4.63
N ASN A 822 16.64 -30.99 4.13
CA ASN A 822 17.54 -31.80 4.97
C ASN A 822 18.79 -31.03 5.42
N THR A 823 18.75 -29.70 5.38
CA THR A 823 19.84 -28.81 5.72
C THR A 823 19.32 -27.70 6.63
N PHE A 824 20.18 -27.23 7.52
CA PHE A 824 19.96 -26.00 8.25
C PHE A 824 20.05 -24.78 7.32
N ALA A 825 19.60 -23.61 7.79
CA ALA A 825 19.68 -22.34 7.07
C ALA A 825 21.12 -21.97 6.67
N ASN A 826 22.13 -22.50 7.35
CA ASN A 826 23.56 -22.32 7.03
C ASN A 826 24.08 -23.31 5.96
N GLY A 827 23.23 -24.16 5.40
CA GLY A 827 23.55 -25.18 4.39
C GLY A 827 24.13 -26.48 4.95
N THR A 828 24.35 -26.61 6.26
CA THR A 828 24.86 -27.86 6.86
C THR A 828 23.75 -28.91 6.94
N VAL A 829 24.09 -30.18 6.72
CA VAL A 829 23.12 -31.29 6.70
C VAL A 829 22.59 -31.55 8.11
N ILE A 830 21.28 -31.72 8.23
CA ILE A 830 20.62 -32.13 9.47
C ILE A 830 20.94 -33.61 9.72
N PRO A 831 21.58 -33.98 10.84
CA PRO A 831 21.90 -35.38 11.11
C PRO A 831 20.64 -36.24 11.27
N ASN A 832 20.72 -37.51 10.91
CA ASN A 832 19.61 -38.43 11.15
C ASN A 832 19.33 -38.57 12.65
N GLY A 833 18.06 -38.47 13.04
CA GLY A 833 17.67 -38.42 14.45
C GLY A 833 16.21 -38.03 14.65
N SER A 834 15.82 -37.78 15.90
CA SER A 834 14.49 -37.30 16.27
C SER A 834 14.57 -35.92 16.91
N TYR A 835 13.72 -35.01 16.44
CA TYR A 835 13.81 -33.58 16.72
C TYR A 835 12.44 -32.95 16.88
N LYS A 836 12.40 -31.68 17.30
CA LYS A 836 11.22 -30.80 17.22
C LYS A 836 11.61 -29.49 16.56
N VAL A 837 10.61 -28.81 16.00
CA VAL A 837 10.71 -27.44 15.50
C VAL A 837 10.24 -26.49 16.59
N PHE A 838 11.08 -25.51 16.92
CA PHE A 838 10.78 -24.46 17.89
C PHE A 838 10.67 -23.11 17.20
N ILE A 839 9.46 -22.55 17.16
CA ILE A 839 9.17 -21.24 16.57
C ILE A 839 9.18 -20.17 17.67
N ARG A 840 9.77 -19.02 17.34
CA ARG A 840 9.81 -17.81 18.16
C ARG A 840 9.46 -16.60 17.31
N ALA A 841 8.53 -15.79 17.78
CA ALA A 841 8.18 -14.52 17.17
C ALA A 841 8.20 -13.42 18.24
N LEU A 842 9.09 -12.43 18.09
CA LEU A 842 9.23 -11.34 19.05
C LEU A 842 8.02 -10.41 19.00
N ARG A 843 7.40 -10.17 20.15
CA ARG A 843 6.34 -9.17 20.26
C ARG A 843 6.92 -7.78 20.03
N VAL A 844 6.12 -6.90 19.40
CA VAL A 844 6.56 -5.53 19.14
C VAL A 844 6.93 -4.84 20.45
N THR A 845 8.06 -4.10 20.45
CA THR A 845 8.72 -3.50 21.63
C THR A 845 9.32 -4.48 22.65
N GLY A 846 9.28 -5.78 22.37
CA GLY A 846 9.91 -6.81 23.18
C GLY A 846 11.44 -6.77 23.16
N ASP A 847 12.07 -7.22 24.24
CA ASP A 847 13.52 -7.37 24.31
C ASP A 847 13.92 -8.72 23.69
N PRO A 848 14.74 -8.74 22.61
CA PRO A 848 15.16 -9.99 21.97
C PRO A 848 15.99 -10.92 22.88
N ASP A 849 16.56 -10.40 23.96
CA ASP A 849 17.31 -11.19 24.94
C ASP A 849 16.39 -11.76 26.05
N ASN A 850 15.10 -11.42 26.04
CA ASN A 850 14.12 -11.83 27.05
C ASN A 850 13.09 -12.81 26.49
N GLU A 851 13.07 -14.05 27.00
CA GLU A 851 12.15 -15.09 26.52
C GLU A 851 10.66 -14.73 26.63
N ALA A 852 10.30 -14.01 27.69
CA ALA A 852 8.91 -13.67 27.98
C ALA A 852 8.29 -12.71 26.95
N ASP A 853 9.14 -12.12 26.09
CA ASP A 853 8.72 -11.21 25.03
C ASP A 853 8.47 -11.91 23.69
N TYR A 854 8.60 -13.24 23.64
CA TYR A 854 8.30 -14.03 22.45
C TYR A 854 6.96 -14.75 22.55
N ASP A 855 6.21 -14.74 21.46
CA ASP A 855 5.26 -15.81 21.20
C ASP A 855 6.04 -17.05 20.74
N THR A 856 5.71 -18.19 21.31
CA THR A 856 6.46 -19.44 21.08
C THR A 856 5.56 -20.61 20.76
N TRP A 857 6.07 -21.50 19.89
CA TRP A 857 5.40 -22.75 19.54
C TRP A 857 6.43 -23.87 19.39
N LEU A 858 6.08 -25.06 19.87
CA LEU A 858 6.93 -26.25 19.79
C LEU A 858 6.17 -27.37 19.09
N SER A 859 6.74 -27.92 18.02
CA SER A 859 6.10 -28.96 17.22
C SER A 859 6.03 -30.31 17.96
N PRO A 860 5.18 -31.24 17.48
CA PRO A 860 5.36 -32.66 17.73
C PRO A 860 6.75 -33.15 17.30
N THR A 861 7.20 -34.27 17.86
CA THR A 861 8.48 -34.89 17.48
C THR A 861 8.43 -35.37 16.03
N MET A 862 9.46 -35.07 15.25
CA MET A 862 9.67 -35.59 13.90
C MET A 862 10.99 -36.36 13.81
N GLY A 863 11.03 -37.38 12.94
CA GLY A 863 12.25 -38.09 12.60
C GLY A 863 12.87 -37.58 11.30
N VAL A 864 14.19 -37.42 11.25
CA VAL A 864 14.96 -37.13 10.04
C VAL A 864 15.77 -38.37 9.69
N PHE A 865 15.52 -38.94 8.50
CA PHE A 865 16.17 -40.14 7.98
C PHE A 865 16.57 -39.92 6.52
N ALA A 866 17.37 -38.88 6.28
CA ALA A 866 17.95 -38.63 4.97
C ALA A 866 18.93 -39.77 4.63
N THR A 867 18.65 -40.49 3.54
CA THR A 867 19.50 -41.58 3.02
C THR A 867 20.52 -41.10 2.01
#